data_AF-A0A651HD23-F1
#
_entry.id   AF-A0A651HD23-F1
#
_cell.length_a   1.000
_cell.length_b   1.000
_cell.length_c   1.000
_cell.angle_alpha   90.00
_cell.angle_beta   90.00
_cell.angle_gamma   90.00
#
_symmetry.space_group_name_H-M   'P 1'
#
loop_
_entity.id
_entity.type
_entity.pdbx_description
1 polymer ?
#
loop_
_entity_poly.entity_id
_entity_poly.type
_entity_poly.pdbx_seq_one_letter_code
_entity_poly.pdbx_strand_id
1 'polypeptide(L)'
;MAAAAAVLPLSAQEDLGPVAVTLGTTVPQAEGPAWAYVLWQETGLDFWEPRPFALYAKSGGADSPGSYSRVSVLTPQEDPLAITGLLRRSERLGEDLFELETRVDALFQDVLPAGSLSLGEKLSAILRTALVDDTTRDNLIGLGRLHPGVNLVLGLAWAGPFPGPGPATFEVRTLHPQTRQTTEVVGRVTLDPAEFRRLPAPGPPVQVPAVDARGHLNVLLRWGSPDDLRRLGLLQYGYNLWRVTPAFLTAEGINPASWQSGSPGNPEPGTLLWYRLHQPDTVVRVNNLPIIPERELTLAQAAAGPMGNPFDPDTPELFFFADDNNRFEPGAVPFHDGEEYVYFVTARDILGRDGHLSPGTAVILCDRMPPPVPREVRVAERYDYDADQQYLEVSWLPNPGSRPEESPTVRYHVYRWTSVDELYANAGDPLFNRITPPEGVAHVPGEDRLVFADRGPGAPAYPMDAARTFWYTVRAEDDGTCGGNLSGNSGPIWGVIREWEGPPAPSGTISTLCERFGVQFIRYEAGNDPAINEYLRLRILIVAAPGSTWAEARVGTNLGSPAFAAVTSLGRTGRMEAFPGYFFEISLTPQQIGDLNLIAVRIGNDRGTVSEWTNASFNSQLLHLPETIALFNSGRDLSYLPSDFDPSCLRHHSRGLDPEVDPEGREIPCVRGTLALTSRSREYKIYRRLGLNGPLVLIDQGLQDVAENPHVDWEDCTVPSMSGAESCYYGQVFDEHGNASPLVRFGCIFFVHEQLPTPMVARPRSQPGGNPLERPVTLKWFCPEPGVARFEIWIRPERGLPPQVISGDLTPNLAEPFATLGGAPGEEDQYFIYQTPPLVAGFGQPPVFEVELLVEEGVEYEVRVRAVGAGGFGERVNGPFGNPRTFSWRPVAPVPDPDGVPWPARPLPAGRLGQDAFPKMEARVIPVSSNGYAVGIRVGEYAFQLPWQEGMIDYSVNSAQVWQFWLPPATPAMSLFYPSESVRPVGPEGAESSILPFVLYRYHVPTERFPRASFEVVQVSPLVDRLSYVVGLAQFGQGTITIPQNRDPYFRALSDNLANPAANPTIGLYFLDTQPASLHSALRYLLVRYLPDGEIDDIFALPVVHLDVP
;
A
#
# COMPACT_ATOMS: atom_id res chain seq x y z
N MET A 1 2.90 94.97 -9.93
CA MET A 1 2.73 96.35 -9.41
C MET A 1 1.31 96.48 -8.88
N ALA A 2 1.16 96.79 -7.57
CA ALA A 2 -0.03 97.24 -6.82
C ALA A 2 -1.36 96.44 -6.96
N ALA A 3 -2.14 96.11 -5.93
CA ALA A 3 -2.27 96.66 -4.57
C ALA A 3 -2.50 95.54 -3.53
N ALA A 4 -1.85 95.68 -2.38
CA ALA A 4 -2.04 94.84 -1.21
C ALA A 4 -3.31 95.26 -0.44
N ALA A 5 -4.18 94.31 -0.14
CA ALA A 5 -5.12 94.45 0.97
C ALA A 5 -4.40 94.00 2.25
N ALA A 6 -3.94 94.95 3.04
CA ALA A 6 -3.45 94.70 4.39
C ALA A 6 -4.64 94.30 5.28
N VAL A 7 -4.58 93.11 5.87
CA VAL A 7 -5.32 92.79 7.09
C VAL A 7 -4.36 93.04 8.24
N LEU A 8 -4.52 94.15 8.95
CA LEU A 8 -3.93 94.37 10.27
C LEU A 8 -4.56 93.36 11.24
N PRO A 9 -3.81 92.75 12.17
CA PRO A 9 -4.39 91.87 13.16
C PRO A 9 -5.12 92.74 14.19
N LEU A 10 -6.45 92.80 14.11
CA LEU A 10 -7.25 93.28 15.23
C LEU A 10 -7.39 92.15 16.25
N SER A 11 -6.84 92.40 17.43
CA SER A 11 -7.11 91.64 18.64
C SER A 11 -8.58 91.80 19.06
N ALA A 12 -9.20 90.67 19.43
CA ALA A 12 -10.48 90.52 20.12
C ALA A 12 -11.75 90.94 19.37
N GLN A 13 -12.35 89.99 18.64
CA GLN A 13 -13.80 89.87 18.52
C GLN A 13 -14.21 88.48 19.02
N GLU A 14 -14.96 88.46 20.12
CA GLU A 14 -15.80 87.33 20.51
C GLU A 14 -16.84 87.08 19.41
N ASP A 15 -17.05 85.80 19.11
CA ASP A 15 -18.16 85.23 18.34
C ASP A 15 -18.41 85.85 16.94
N LEU A 16 -17.64 85.39 15.94
CA LEU A 16 -18.08 85.47 14.54
C LEU A 16 -19.30 84.56 14.42
N GLY A 17 -20.50 85.14 14.31
CA GLY A 17 -21.71 84.40 13.95
C GLY A 17 -21.56 83.61 12.63
N PRO A 18 -22.58 82.85 12.21
CA PRO A 18 -22.51 82.00 11.02
C PRO A 18 -21.89 82.72 9.82
N VAL A 19 -20.77 82.20 9.31
CA VAL A 19 -20.07 82.77 8.15
C VAL A 19 -20.69 82.20 6.88
N ALA A 20 -21.39 83.07 6.14
CA ALA A 20 -21.93 82.76 4.81
C ALA A 20 -20.93 83.14 3.71
N VAL A 21 -20.65 82.20 2.81
CA VAL A 21 -19.81 82.40 1.63
C VAL A 21 -20.72 82.58 0.42
N THR A 22 -20.54 83.68 -0.33
CA THR A 22 -21.24 83.92 -1.60
C THR A 22 -20.30 83.69 -2.78
N LEU A 23 -20.76 82.90 -3.74
CA LEU A 23 -20.03 82.43 -4.91
C LEU A 23 -20.90 82.63 -6.14
N GLY A 24 -20.30 82.57 -7.31
CA GLY A 24 -21.07 82.60 -8.54
C GLY A 24 -20.23 82.32 -9.77
N THR A 25 -20.94 82.02 -10.84
CA THR A 25 -20.35 81.77 -12.16
C THR A 25 -21.33 82.17 -13.26
N THR A 26 -20.84 82.17 -14.49
CA THR A 26 -21.63 82.49 -15.68
C THR A 26 -21.72 81.28 -16.61
N VAL A 27 -22.84 81.16 -17.32
CA VAL A 27 -23.11 80.12 -18.31
C VAL A 27 -23.47 80.79 -19.64
N PRO A 28 -22.62 80.72 -20.67
CA PRO A 28 -22.98 81.24 -21.98
C PRO A 28 -24.17 80.45 -22.56
N GLN A 29 -25.03 81.13 -23.32
CA GLN A 29 -26.18 80.50 -23.99
C GLN A 29 -25.93 80.51 -25.50
N ALA A 30 -26.40 79.46 -26.20
CA ALA A 30 -26.32 79.42 -27.67
C ALA A 30 -27.16 80.55 -28.32
N GLU A 31 -28.29 80.90 -27.70
CA GLU A 31 -29.15 82.02 -28.09
C GLU A 31 -29.53 82.84 -26.85
N GLY A 32 -29.32 84.16 -26.90
CA GLY A 32 -29.65 85.10 -25.81
C GLY A 32 -28.48 85.48 -24.90
N PRO A 33 -28.71 86.31 -23.87
CA PRO A 33 -27.68 86.70 -22.93
C PRO A 33 -27.19 85.49 -22.11
N ALA A 34 -25.92 85.52 -21.70
CA ALA A 34 -25.38 84.57 -20.73
C ALA A 34 -26.25 84.55 -19.46
N TRP A 35 -26.17 83.47 -18.69
CA TRP A 35 -26.86 83.33 -17.41
C TRP A 35 -25.88 83.47 -16.27
N ALA A 36 -26.29 84.15 -15.20
CA ALA A 36 -25.58 84.16 -13.94
C ALA A 36 -26.17 83.10 -13.01
N TYR A 37 -25.30 82.37 -12.32
CA TYR A 37 -25.63 81.54 -11.18
C TYR A 37 -24.92 82.12 -9.95
N VAL A 38 -25.69 82.49 -8.93
CA VAL A 38 -25.19 83.01 -7.67
C VAL A 38 -25.65 82.06 -6.57
N LEU A 39 -24.71 81.59 -5.76
CA LEU A 39 -24.90 80.59 -4.71
C LEU A 39 -24.37 81.17 -3.39
N TRP A 40 -25.07 80.94 -2.29
CA TRP A 40 -24.56 81.24 -0.96
C TRP A 40 -24.74 80.04 -0.06
N GLN A 41 -23.68 79.73 0.68
CA GLN A 41 -23.61 78.58 1.56
C GLN A 41 -22.92 79.01 2.85
N GLU A 42 -23.41 78.52 3.99
CA GLU A 42 -22.78 78.80 5.28
C GLU A 42 -21.79 77.71 5.65
N THR A 43 -20.79 78.06 6.45
CA THR A 43 -19.73 77.14 6.88
C THR A 43 -20.17 76.14 7.96
N GLY A 44 -21.40 76.26 8.49
CA GLY A 44 -21.99 75.35 9.47
C GLY A 44 -23.27 74.67 8.97
N LEU A 45 -23.54 73.44 9.43
CA LEU A 45 -24.73 72.65 9.07
C LEU A 45 -26.03 73.17 9.72
N ASP A 46 -25.92 74.06 10.72
CA ASP A 46 -27.06 74.59 11.50
C ASP A 46 -27.89 75.63 10.74
N PHE A 47 -27.47 76.05 9.54
CA PHE A 47 -28.20 77.04 8.75
C PHE A 47 -29.22 76.41 7.82
N TRP A 48 -30.31 75.94 8.40
CA TRP A 48 -31.51 75.57 7.66
C TRP A 48 -32.78 76.14 8.30
N GLU A 49 -32.68 77.33 8.88
CA GLU A 49 -33.89 78.12 9.10
C GLU A 49 -34.35 78.69 7.76
N PRO A 50 -35.63 78.52 7.35
CA PRO A 50 -36.17 79.09 6.12
C PRO A 50 -36.18 80.62 6.20
N ARG A 51 -35.04 81.24 5.89
CA ARG A 51 -34.83 82.70 5.91
C ARG A 51 -34.99 83.27 4.49
N PRO A 52 -35.75 84.36 4.31
CA PRO A 52 -35.86 85.00 3.01
C PRO A 52 -34.60 85.81 2.69
N PHE A 53 -34.08 85.62 1.48
CA PHE A 53 -32.98 86.41 0.93
C PHE A 53 -33.48 87.34 -0.18
N ALA A 54 -32.78 88.45 -0.40
CA ALA A 54 -32.96 89.29 -1.56
C ALA A 54 -31.65 89.40 -2.34
N LEU A 55 -31.73 89.13 -3.64
CA LEU A 55 -30.62 89.34 -4.55
C LEU A 55 -30.71 90.74 -5.15
N TYR A 56 -29.59 91.46 -5.13
CA TYR A 56 -29.42 92.74 -5.78
C TYR A 56 -28.32 92.66 -6.84
N ALA A 57 -28.43 93.46 -7.90
CA ALA A 57 -27.41 93.57 -8.93
C ALA A 57 -27.11 95.03 -9.30
N LYS A 58 -25.85 95.25 -9.69
CA LYS A 58 -25.31 96.52 -10.20
C LYS A 58 -24.38 96.21 -11.37
N SER A 59 -24.42 97.02 -12.43
CA SER A 59 -23.44 96.93 -13.52
C SER A 59 -22.06 97.40 -13.07
N GLY A 60 -21.00 96.78 -13.59
CA GLY A 60 -19.61 97.02 -13.21
C GLY A 60 -19.16 96.21 -12.00
N GLY A 61 -17.89 96.42 -11.63
CA GLY A 61 -17.29 95.80 -10.44
C GLY A 61 -17.79 96.40 -9.13
N ALA A 62 -17.35 95.81 -8.02
CA ALA A 62 -17.77 96.23 -6.68
C ALA A 62 -17.57 97.75 -6.45
N ASP A 63 -16.45 98.30 -6.94
CA ASP A 63 -16.07 99.71 -6.79
C ASP A 63 -16.65 100.63 -7.87
N SER A 64 -17.34 100.10 -8.89
CA SER A 64 -17.91 100.92 -9.96
C SER A 64 -19.04 101.83 -9.44
N PRO A 65 -19.18 103.07 -9.95
CA PRO A 65 -20.26 103.97 -9.55
C PRO A 65 -21.63 103.42 -10.00
N GLY A 66 -22.64 103.49 -9.13
CA GLY A 66 -23.99 103.01 -9.41
C GLY A 66 -24.70 102.47 -8.16
N SER A 67 -26.02 102.33 -8.23
CA SER A 67 -26.84 101.79 -7.13
C SER A 67 -27.26 100.35 -7.41
N TYR A 68 -27.30 99.53 -6.37
CA TYR A 68 -27.82 98.17 -6.42
C TYR A 68 -29.35 98.19 -6.59
N SER A 69 -29.84 97.43 -7.57
CA SER A 69 -31.29 97.23 -7.81
C SER A 69 -31.69 95.81 -7.40
N ARG A 70 -32.88 95.64 -6.80
CA ARG A 70 -33.35 94.32 -6.36
C ARG A 70 -33.76 93.50 -7.58
N VAL A 71 -33.14 92.33 -7.75
CA VAL A 71 -33.39 91.36 -8.83
C VAL A 71 -34.45 90.36 -8.43
N SER A 72 -34.35 89.78 -7.23
CA SER A 72 -35.24 88.71 -6.79
C SER A 72 -35.34 88.63 -5.26
N VAL A 73 -36.39 87.95 -4.80
CA VAL A 73 -36.56 87.53 -3.40
C VAL A 73 -36.66 86.01 -3.40
N LEU A 74 -35.90 85.36 -2.53
CA LEU A 74 -35.62 83.94 -2.56
C LEU A 74 -35.97 83.33 -1.23
N THR A 75 -36.77 82.28 -1.29
CA THR A 75 -37.21 81.47 -0.15
C THR A 75 -37.28 80.02 -0.61
N PRO A 76 -37.13 79.06 0.31
CA PRO A 76 -37.47 77.66 0.04
C PRO A 76 -38.87 77.57 -0.59
N GLN A 77 -39.02 76.76 -1.64
CA GLN A 77 -40.30 76.58 -2.36
C GLN A 77 -40.91 75.23 -2.02
N GLU A 78 -42.08 75.22 -1.40
CA GLU A 78 -42.83 73.99 -1.08
C GLU A 78 -43.94 73.67 -2.09
N ASP A 79 -44.23 74.57 -3.03
CA ASP A 79 -45.28 74.37 -4.04
C ASP A 79 -44.73 73.60 -5.26
N PRO A 80 -45.31 72.43 -5.62
CA PRO A 80 -44.80 71.61 -6.72
C PRO A 80 -44.71 72.34 -8.08
N LEU A 81 -45.63 73.28 -8.37
CA LEU A 81 -45.60 74.03 -9.64
C LEU A 81 -44.46 75.06 -9.64
N ALA A 82 -44.26 75.77 -8.52
CA ALA A 82 -43.12 76.67 -8.35
C ALA A 82 -41.78 75.93 -8.43
N ILE A 83 -41.66 74.77 -7.77
CA ILE A 83 -40.48 73.89 -7.85
C ILE A 83 -40.23 73.49 -9.31
N THR A 84 -41.25 73.01 -10.03
CA THR A 84 -41.12 72.63 -11.45
C THR A 84 -40.60 73.80 -12.30
N GLY A 85 -41.05 75.02 -12.03
CA GLY A 85 -40.56 76.23 -12.71
C GLY A 85 -39.08 76.54 -12.42
N LEU A 86 -38.60 76.27 -11.20
CA LEU A 86 -37.19 76.42 -10.82
C LEU A 86 -36.31 75.32 -11.41
N LEU A 87 -36.79 74.09 -11.49
CA LEU A 87 -36.07 72.98 -12.13
C LEU A 87 -35.91 73.19 -13.64
N ARG A 88 -36.96 73.63 -14.34
CA ARG A 88 -36.82 74.03 -15.76
C ARG A 88 -35.87 75.20 -15.95
N ARG A 89 -35.74 76.05 -14.94
CA ARG A 89 -34.78 77.14 -14.97
C ARG A 89 -33.34 76.63 -14.86
N SER A 90 -33.07 75.59 -14.07
CA SER A 90 -31.72 75.03 -13.95
C SER A 90 -31.24 74.31 -15.20
N GLU A 91 -32.12 73.88 -16.12
CA GLU A 91 -31.73 73.37 -17.44
C GLU A 91 -30.85 74.38 -18.21
N ARG A 92 -31.07 75.69 -18.00
CA ARG A 92 -30.23 76.76 -18.58
C ARG A 92 -28.82 76.80 -18.01
N LEU A 93 -28.59 76.16 -16.87
CA LEU A 93 -27.28 75.99 -16.24
C LEU A 93 -26.59 74.68 -16.66
N GLY A 94 -27.26 73.83 -17.46
CA GLY A 94 -26.77 72.51 -17.85
C GLY A 94 -27.23 71.37 -16.95
N GLU A 95 -28.27 71.58 -16.13
CA GLU A 95 -28.88 70.53 -15.29
C GLU A 95 -29.48 69.39 -16.13
N ASP A 96 -29.21 68.15 -15.73
CA ASP A 96 -29.90 66.95 -16.24
C ASP A 96 -31.01 66.55 -15.26
N LEU A 97 -32.26 66.89 -15.62
CA LEU A 97 -33.41 66.60 -14.77
C LEU A 97 -33.75 65.10 -14.69
N PHE A 98 -33.36 64.30 -15.67
CA PHE A 98 -33.56 62.85 -15.63
C PHE A 98 -32.59 62.19 -14.66
N GLU A 99 -31.31 62.60 -14.70
CA GLU A 99 -30.32 62.16 -13.71
C GLU A 99 -30.72 62.58 -12.29
N LEU A 100 -31.19 63.83 -12.13
CA LEU A 100 -31.71 64.32 -10.85
C LEU A 100 -32.89 63.46 -10.35
N GLU A 101 -33.86 63.16 -11.20
CA GLU A 101 -35.00 62.33 -10.81
C GLU A 101 -34.58 60.92 -10.40
N THR A 102 -33.68 60.29 -11.16
CA THR A 102 -33.13 58.96 -10.83
C THR A 102 -32.44 58.96 -9.46
N ARG A 103 -31.68 60.01 -9.15
CA ARG A 103 -30.99 60.16 -7.85
C ARG A 103 -31.96 60.46 -6.71
N VAL A 104 -33.01 61.25 -6.97
CA VAL A 104 -34.08 61.49 -6.00
C VAL A 104 -34.78 60.19 -5.64
N ASP A 105 -35.11 59.37 -6.63
CA ASP A 105 -35.77 58.08 -6.42
C ASP A 105 -34.88 57.11 -5.64
N ALA A 106 -33.58 57.07 -5.93
CA ALA A 106 -32.63 56.23 -5.21
C ALA A 106 -32.37 56.69 -3.77
N LEU A 107 -32.16 58.00 -3.56
CA LEU A 107 -31.74 58.55 -2.27
C LEU A 107 -32.89 58.68 -1.25
N PHE A 108 -34.11 58.88 -1.74
CA PHE A 108 -35.28 59.15 -0.90
C PHE A 108 -36.38 58.08 -1.04
N GLN A 109 -36.03 56.87 -1.47
CA GLN A 109 -36.96 55.75 -1.63
C GLN A 109 -37.82 55.49 -0.38
N ASP A 110 -37.27 55.70 0.82
CA ASP A 110 -37.97 55.47 2.09
C ASP A 110 -38.92 56.62 2.47
N VAL A 111 -38.73 57.80 1.88
CA VAL A 111 -39.53 59.01 2.12
C VAL A 111 -40.64 59.15 1.08
N LEU A 112 -40.39 58.70 -0.15
CA LEU A 112 -41.32 58.82 -1.27
C LEU A 112 -42.31 57.65 -1.29
N PRO A 113 -43.63 57.90 -1.44
CA PRO A 113 -44.60 56.83 -1.60
C PRO A 113 -44.41 56.11 -2.95
N ALA A 114 -44.67 54.80 -3.00
CA ALA A 114 -44.68 54.04 -4.24
C ALA A 114 -45.78 54.55 -5.19
N GLY A 115 -45.42 55.39 -6.16
CA GLY A 115 -46.36 56.01 -7.10
C GLY A 115 -45.70 56.90 -8.16
N SER A 116 -46.47 57.27 -9.19
CA SER A 116 -46.04 58.09 -10.34
C SER A 116 -46.01 59.60 -10.04
N LEU A 117 -45.37 60.02 -8.95
CA LEU A 117 -45.18 61.44 -8.65
C LEU A 117 -44.23 62.07 -9.68
N SER A 118 -44.49 63.30 -10.08
CA SER A 118 -43.54 64.10 -10.85
C SER A 118 -42.34 64.53 -9.99
N LEU A 119 -41.19 64.81 -10.59
CA LEU A 119 -40.01 65.32 -9.87
C LEU A 119 -40.30 66.53 -8.96
N GLY A 120 -41.16 67.46 -9.39
CA GLY A 120 -41.56 68.61 -8.58
C GLY A 120 -42.38 68.22 -7.34
N GLU A 121 -43.25 67.22 -7.45
CA GLU A 121 -44.02 66.68 -6.31
C GLU A 121 -43.13 65.89 -5.36
N LYS A 122 -42.18 65.11 -5.89
CA LYS A 122 -41.17 64.39 -5.10
C LYS A 122 -40.35 65.36 -4.26
N LEU A 123 -39.76 66.39 -4.86
CA LEU A 123 -38.94 67.37 -4.14
C LEU A 123 -39.78 68.22 -3.15
N SER A 124 -41.05 68.51 -3.44
CA SER A 124 -41.95 69.16 -2.48
C SER A 124 -42.13 68.32 -1.21
N ALA A 125 -42.38 67.01 -1.37
CA ALA A 125 -42.54 66.09 -0.26
C ALA A 125 -41.25 65.92 0.55
N ILE A 126 -40.11 65.78 -0.14
CA ILE A 126 -38.79 65.67 0.49
C ILE A 126 -38.45 66.94 1.27
N LEU A 127 -38.70 68.12 0.69
CA LEU A 127 -38.43 69.40 1.36
C LEU A 127 -39.23 69.54 2.66
N ARG A 128 -40.51 69.16 2.64
CA ARG A 128 -41.36 69.19 3.84
C ARG A 128 -40.87 68.23 4.92
N THR A 129 -40.33 67.09 4.51
CA THR A 129 -39.76 66.09 5.42
C THR A 129 -38.43 66.57 5.99
N ALA A 130 -37.59 67.21 5.19
CA ALA A 130 -36.32 67.82 5.63
C ALA A 130 -36.49 68.92 6.70
N LEU A 131 -37.69 69.50 6.86
CA LEU A 131 -38.02 70.43 7.97
C LEU A 131 -38.13 69.78 9.33
N VAL A 132 -38.28 68.46 9.38
CA VAL A 132 -38.47 67.73 10.64
C VAL A 132 -37.51 66.56 10.80
N ASP A 133 -36.79 66.16 9.75
CA ASP A 133 -35.82 65.06 9.74
C ASP A 133 -34.43 65.52 9.25
N ASP A 134 -33.45 65.46 10.15
CA ASP A 134 -32.09 65.93 9.90
C ASP A 134 -31.37 65.10 8.81
N THR A 135 -31.64 63.79 8.73
CA THR A 135 -31.00 62.91 7.74
C THR A 135 -31.49 63.22 6.31
N THR A 136 -32.79 63.39 6.13
CA THR A 136 -33.39 63.82 4.86
C THR A 136 -32.87 65.20 4.46
N ARG A 137 -32.70 66.11 5.43
CA ARG A 137 -32.12 67.43 5.21
C ARG A 137 -30.69 67.37 4.71
N ASP A 138 -29.81 66.61 5.37
CA ASP A 138 -28.40 66.47 4.97
C ASP A 138 -28.26 65.85 3.58
N ASN A 139 -29.07 64.83 3.29
CA ASN A 139 -29.16 64.23 1.96
C ASN A 139 -29.63 65.24 0.89
N LEU A 140 -30.61 66.08 1.20
CA LEU A 140 -31.12 67.10 0.28
C LEU A 140 -30.11 68.23 0.03
N ILE A 141 -29.39 68.66 1.06
CA ILE A 141 -28.28 69.62 0.94
C ILE A 141 -27.15 69.01 0.09
N GLY A 142 -26.80 67.74 0.34
CA GLY A 142 -25.84 66.98 -0.46
C GLY A 142 -26.24 66.90 -1.94
N LEU A 143 -27.52 66.62 -2.22
CA LEU A 143 -28.07 66.61 -3.58
C LEU A 143 -27.97 68.00 -4.23
N GLY A 144 -28.18 69.07 -3.46
CA GLY A 144 -27.96 70.46 -3.88
C GLY A 144 -26.53 70.75 -4.37
N ARG A 145 -25.52 70.04 -3.85
CA ARG A 145 -24.14 70.19 -4.33
C ARG A 145 -23.88 69.53 -5.68
N LEU A 146 -24.76 68.63 -6.10
CA LEU A 146 -24.67 67.94 -7.39
C LEU A 146 -25.57 68.59 -8.44
N HIS A 147 -26.72 69.12 -8.02
CA HIS A 147 -27.79 69.60 -8.88
C HIS A 147 -28.16 71.06 -8.53
N PRO A 148 -27.73 72.06 -9.31
CA PRO A 148 -28.04 73.47 -9.03
C PRO A 148 -29.54 73.77 -8.92
N GLY A 149 -30.41 73.01 -9.59
CA GLY A 149 -31.87 73.11 -9.48
C GLY A 149 -32.38 72.90 -8.05
N VAL A 150 -31.76 72.01 -7.28
CA VAL A 150 -32.12 71.77 -5.88
C VAL A 150 -31.75 72.99 -5.02
N ASN A 151 -30.61 73.65 -5.26
CA ASN A 151 -30.28 74.90 -4.53
C ASN A 151 -31.25 76.05 -4.85
N LEU A 152 -31.77 76.12 -6.08
CA LEU A 152 -32.82 77.07 -6.43
C LEU A 152 -34.09 76.80 -5.62
N VAL A 153 -34.49 75.53 -5.49
CA VAL A 153 -35.66 75.08 -4.70
C VAL A 153 -35.47 75.37 -3.21
N LEU A 154 -34.26 75.16 -2.69
CA LEU A 154 -33.89 75.49 -1.32
C LEU A 154 -33.80 77.00 -1.05
N GLY A 155 -33.87 77.84 -2.09
CA GLY A 155 -33.69 79.30 -1.95
C GLY A 155 -32.27 79.69 -1.54
N LEU A 156 -31.28 78.83 -1.80
CA LEU A 156 -29.85 79.05 -1.53
C LEU A 156 -29.07 79.50 -2.77
N ALA A 157 -29.73 79.52 -3.93
CA ALA A 157 -29.15 80.01 -5.15
C ALA A 157 -30.16 80.80 -5.98
N TRP A 158 -29.63 81.57 -6.93
CA TRP A 158 -30.40 82.23 -7.97
C TRP A 158 -29.77 82.00 -9.33
N ALA A 159 -30.64 81.85 -10.33
CA ALA A 159 -30.26 81.78 -11.73
C ALA A 159 -31.10 82.72 -12.58
N GLY A 160 -30.48 83.41 -13.52
CA GLY A 160 -31.19 84.23 -14.49
C GLY A 160 -30.30 84.89 -15.55
N PRO A 161 -30.91 85.56 -16.54
CA PRO A 161 -30.19 86.31 -17.57
C PRO A 161 -29.23 87.35 -16.97
N PHE A 162 -28.02 87.43 -17.53
CA PHE A 162 -26.99 88.37 -17.11
C PHE A 162 -27.37 89.81 -17.49
N PRO A 163 -27.22 90.81 -16.60
CA PRO A 163 -27.75 92.16 -16.79
C PRO A 163 -26.98 93.06 -17.80
N GLY A 164 -26.18 92.50 -18.70
CA GLY A 164 -25.43 93.24 -19.73
C GLY A 164 -24.24 92.47 -20.30
N PRO A 165 -23.47 93.05 -21.23
CA PRO A 165 -22.31 92.39 -21.85
C PRO A 165 -20.99 92.55 -21.07
N GLY A 166 -20.93 93.43 -20.07
CA GLY A 166 -19.76 93.64 -19.21
C GLY A 166 -19.95 93.08 -17.80
N PRO A 167 -18.96 93.22 -16.90
CA PRO A 167 -19.05 92.68 -15.55
C PRO A 167 -20.22 93.28 -14.76
N ALA A 168 -20.78 92.50 -13.85
CA ALA A 168 -21.82 92.92 -12.92
C ALA A 168 -21.56 92.37 -11.52
N THR A 169 -21.88 93.17 -10.51
CA THR A 169 -21.76 92.79 -9.10
C THR A 169 -23.13 92.43 -8.54
N PHE A 170 -23.22 91.23 -7.97
CA PHE A 170 -24.39 90.73 -7.26
C PHE A 170 -24.16 90.81 -5.76
N GLU A 171 -25.20 91.18 -5.02
CA GLU A 171 -25.18 91.30 -3.58
C GLU A 171 -26.37 90.54 -2.99
N VAL A 172 -26.07 89.56 -2.14
CA VAL A 172 -27.07 88.79 -1.41
C VAL A 172 -27.31 89.48 -0.08
N ARG A 173 -28.57 89.72 0.26
CA ARG A 173 -28.96 90.38 1.51
C ARG A 173 -30.00 89.57 2.26
N THR A 174 -29.94 89.57 3.58
CA THR A 174 -31.01 89.04 4.42
C THR A 174 -32.23 89.94 4.35
N LEU A 175 -33.42 89.34 4.41
CA LEU A 175 -34.68 90.05 4.60
C LEU A 175 -35.27 89.71 5.96
N HIS A 176 -35.86 90.70 6.62
CA HIS A 176 -36.66 90.46 7.80
C HIS A 176 -37.91 89.62 7.44
N PRO A 177 -38.20 88.51 8.14
CA PRO A 177 -39.26 87.58 7.77
C PRO A 177 -40.65 88.22 7.64
N GLN A 178 -41.02 89.12 8.57
CA GLN A 178 -42.34 89.76 8.54
C GLN A 178 -42.41 91.04 7.67
N THR A 179 -41.42 91.94 7.74
CA THR A 179 -41.50 93.26 7.08
C THR A 179 -40.96 93.24 5.65
N ARG A 180 -40.26 92.16 5.25
CA ARG A 180 -39.56 92.04 3.96
C ARG A 180 -38.60 93.20 3.67
N GLN A 181 -38.18 93.92 4.72
CA GLN A 181 -37.15 94.95 4.64
C GLN A 181 -35.77 94.30 4.65
N THR A 182 -34.85 94.90 3.90
CA THR A 182 -33.46 94.50 3.84
C THR A 182 -32.76 94.80 5.16
N THR A 183 -32.05 93.82 5.69
CA THR A 183 -31.31 93.94 6.95
C THR A 183 -29.81 94.03 6.69
N GLU A 184 -29.16 92.94 6.30
CA GLU A 184 -27.70 92.84 6.25
C GLU A 184 -27.22 92.27 4.91
N VAL A 185 -25.98 92.58 4.54
CA VAL A 185 -25.32 92.04 3.35
C VAL A 185 -24.64 90.73 3.73
N VAL A 186 -25.08 89.63 3.12
CA VAL A 186 -24.54 88.28 3.32
C VAL A 186 -23.24 88.12 2.56
N GLY A 187 -23.20 88.59 1.31
CA GLY A 187 -21.99 88.54 0.51
C GLY A 187 -22.16 89.22 -0.84
N ARG A 188 -21.02 89.42 -1.52
CA ARG A 188 -20.91 90.06 -2.83
C ARG A 188 -20.10 89.20 -3.76
N VAL A 189 -20.53 89.09 -5.01
CA VAL A 189 -19.77 88.44 -6.08
C VAL A 189 -19.80 89.31 -7.33
N THR A 190 -18.63 89.55 -7.91
CA THR A 190 -18.53 90.18 -9.24
C THR A 190 -18.35 89.09 -10.27
N LEU A 191 -19.22 89.07 -11.27
CA LEU A 191 -19.20 88.12 -12.36
C LEU A 191 -18.95 88.86 -13.67
N ASP A 192 -18.30 88.19 -14.62
CA ASP A 192 -18.09 88.68 -15.97
C ASP A 192 -18.61 87.63 -16.96
N PRO A 193 -19.51 87.98 -17.90
CA PRO A 193 -20.01 87.04 -18.89
C PRO A 193 -18.97 86.73 -19.99
N ALA A 194 -17.94 87.56 -20.17
CA ALA A 194 -16.84 87.35 -21.11
C ALA A 194 -15.66 86.57 -20.50
N GLU A 195 -15.46 86.66 -19.18
CA GLU A 195 -14.45 85.92 -18.44
C GLU A 195 -15.10 84.95 -17.44
N PHE A 196 -15.57 83.80 -17.92
CA PHE A 196 -15.95 82.74 -16.99
C PHE A 196 -14.68 82.16 -16.35
N ARG A 197 -14.59 82.22 -15.02
CA ARG A 197 -13.42 81.75 -14.27
C ARG A 197 -13.37 80.22 -14.27
N ARG A 198 -12.58 79.65 -15.18
CA ARG A 198 -12.25 78.21 -15.19
C ARG A 198 -11.32 77.87 -14.02
N LEU A 199 -11.52 76.71 -13.42
CA LEU A 199 -10.63 76.22 -12.38
C LEU A 199 -9.28 75.77 -12.99
N PRO A 200 -8.13 76.13 -12.37
CA PRO A 200 -6.82 75.63 -12.76
C PRO A 200 -6.74 74.09 -12.75
N ALA A 201 -5.79 73.55 -13.49
CA ALA A 201 -5.61 72.11 -13.58
C ALA A 201 -5.09 71.54 -12.25
N PRO A 202 -5.61 70.40 -11.78
CA PRO A 202 -4.96 69.65 -10.71
C PRO A 202 -3.60 69.12 -11.17
N GLY A 203 -2.81 68.61 -10.22
CA GLY A 203 -1.60 67.83 -10.52
C GLY A 203 -1.91 66.55 -11.29
N PRO A 204 -0.90 65.94 -11.95
CA PRO A 204 -1.09 64.66 -12.60
C PRO A 204 -1.56 63.59 -11.60
N PRO A 205 -2.46 62.68 -12.00
CA PRO A 205 -2.73 61.48 -11.23
C PRO A 205 -1.45 60.69 -10.97
N VAL A 206 -1.32 60.07 -9.82
CA VAL A 206 -0.18 59.24 -9.43
C VAL A 206 -0.75 57.89 -9.03
N GLN A 207 -0.24 56.83 -9.66
CA GLN A 207 -0.61 55.48 -9.30
C GLN A 207 -0.03 55.12 -7.93
N VAL A 208 -0.90 54.62 -7.06
CA VAL A 208 -0.53 54.03 -5.77
C VAL A 208 -0.44 52.51 -5.98
N PRO A 209 0.75 51.90 -6.03
CA PRO A 209 0.88 50.49 -6.37
C PRO A 209 0.30 49.59 -5.27
N ALA A 210 -0.61 48.70 -5.64
CA ALA A 210 -1.01 47.56 -4.82
C ALA A 210 -0.38 46.29 -5.42
N VAL A 211 0.63 45.75 -4.73
CA VAL A 211 1.43 44.61 -5.23
C VAL A 211 0.87 43.25 -4.81
N ASP A 212 -0.21 43.23 -4.03
CA ASP A 212 -0.92 42.01 -3.63
C ASP A 212 -2.19 41.78 -4.45
N ALA A 213 -2.89 40.67 -4.18
CA ALA A 213 -4.10 40.26 -4.90
C ALA A 213 -5.23 41.31 -4.92
N ARG A 214 -5.28 42.25 -3.96
CA ARG A 214 -6.29 43.33 -3.95
C ARG A 214 -6.02 44.37 -5.05
N GLY A 215 -4.79 44.41 -5.56
CA GLY A 215 -4.39 45.18 -6.74
C GLY A 215 -4.66 44.50 -8.08
N HIS A 216 -5.25 43.30 -8.10
CA HIS A 216 -5.51 42.57 -9.34
C HIS A 216 -6.45 43.37 -10.24
N LEU A 217 -5.96 43.72 -11.44
CA LEU A 217 -6.70 44.41 -12.48
C LEU A 217 -7.48 45.62 -11.95
N ASN A 218 -6.79 46.42 -11.13
CA ASN A 218 -7.33 47.60 -10.47
C ASN A 218 -6.28 48.71 -10.42
N VAL A 219 -6.71 49.95 -10.56
CA VAL A 219 -5.84 51.13 -10.52
C VAL A 219 -6.23 52.03 -9.35
N LEU A 220 -5.32 52.24 -8.42
CA LEU A 220 -5.48 53.19 -7.33
C LEU A 220 -4.76 54.50 -7.67
N LEU A 221 -5.48 55.63 -7.56
CA LEU A 221 -4.97 56.94 -7.96
C LEU A 221 -5.09 57.98 -6.85
N ARG A 222 -4.10 58.87 -6.79
CA ARG A 222 -4.11 60.12 -6.02
C ARG A 222 -3.56 61.28 -6.85
N TRP A 223 -3.79 62.52 -6.45
CA TRP A 223 -3.20 63.69 -7.12
C TRP A 223 -3.00 64.84 -6.14
N GLY A 224 -2.24 65.85 -6.56
CA GLY A 224 -2.02 67.06 -5.77
C GLY A 224 -2.87 68.24 -6.25
N SER A 225 -3.20 69.15 -5.34
CA SER A 225 -3.86 70.42 -5.66
C SER A 225 -2.83 71.56 -5.64
N PRO A 226 -2.53 72.21 -6.78
CA PRO A 226 -1.61 73.34 -6.81
C PRO A 226 -2.19 74.57 -6.10
N ASP A 227 -1.31 75.50 -5.70
CA ASP A 227 -1.68 76.66 -4.86
C ASP A 227 -2.73 77.58 -5.49
N ASP A 228 -2.71 77.72 -6.81
CA ASP A 228 -3.68 78.50 -7.58
C ASP A 228 -5.07 77.85 -7.60
N LEU A 229 -5.15 76.52 -7.70
CA LEU A 229 -6.40 75.79 -7.53
C LEU A 229 -6.92 75.88 -6.09
N ARG A 230 -6.05 75.68 -5.09
CA ARG A 230 -6.43 75.74 -3.66
C ARG A 230 -7.00 77.11 -3.26
N ARG A 231 -6.48 78.21 -3.83
CA ARG A 231 -7.02 79.56 -3.63
C ARG A 231 -8.45 79.72 -4.16
N LEU A 232 -8.88 78.85 -5.06
CA LEU A 232 -10.23 78.81 -5.63
C LEU A 232 -11.08 77.66 -5.04
N GLY A 233 -10.65 77.04 -3.95
CA GLY A 233 -11.31 75.85 -3.38
C GLY A 233 -12.80 76.06 -3.06
N LEU A 234 -13.23 77.27 -2.74
CA LEU A 234 -14.65 77.58 -2.52
C LEU A 234 -15.50 77.52 -3.81
N LEU A 235 -14.90 77.74 -4.99
CA LEU A 235 -15.56 77.58 -6.29
C LEU A 235 -15.49 76.15 -6.82
N GLN A 236 -14.85 75.24 -6.08
CA GLN A 236 -14.61 73.86 -6.46
C GLN A 236 -15.46 72.91 -5.61
N TYR A 237 -16.00 71.88 -6.25
CA TYR A 237 -16.66 70.78 -5.59
C TYR A 237 -16.20 69.43 -6.16
N GLY A 238 -15.08 68.93 -5.62
CA GLY A 238 -14.50 67.65 -6.00
C GLY A 238 -13.77 67.63 -7.34
N TYR A 239 -13.63 66.43 -7.89
CA TYR A 239 -12.92 66.16 -9.13
C TYR A 239 -13.68 65.17 -10.01
N ASN A 240 -13.42 65.22 -11.32
CA ASN A 240 -13.73 64.13 -12.24
C ASN A 240 -12.43 63.47 -12.72
N LEU A 241 -12.49 62.15 -12.89
CA LEU A 241 -11.40 61.32 -13.36
C LEU A 241 -11.78 60.73 -14.71
N TRP A 242 -10.83 60.79 -15.63
CA TRP A 242 -11.00 60.38 -17.03
C TRP A 242 -9.98 59.32 -17.38
N ARG A 243 -10.44 58.23 -18.01
CA ARG A 243 -9.62 57.14 -18.53
C ARG A 243 -9.68 57.15 -20.05
N VAL A 244 -8.52 57.11 -20.70
CA VAL A 244 -8.39 57.18 -22.16
C VAL A 244 -7.41 56.13 -22.68
N THR A 245 -7.70 55.50 -23.82
CA THR A 245 -6.79 54.53 -24.43
C THR A 245 -5.58 55.22 -25.12
N PRO A 246 -4.35 54.66 -25.01
CA PRO A 246 -3.17 55.23 -25.67
C PRO A 246 -3.28 55.29 -27.20
N ALA A 247 -3.96 54.30 -27.78
CA ALA A 247 -4.21 54.25 -29.23
C ALA A 247 -5.04 55.46 -29.71
N PHE A 248 -6.07 55.84 -28.95
CA PHE A 248 -6.88 57.02 -29.25
C PHE A 248 -6.05 58.31 -29.16
N LEU A 249 -5.26 58.49 -28.09
CA LEU A 249 -4.40 59.66 -27.93
C LEU A 249 -3.42 59.81 -29.10
N THR A 250 -2.84 58.70 -29.55
CA THR A 250 -1.92 58.68 -30.69
C THR A 250 -2.63 59.06 -31.99
N ALA A 251 -3.83 58.52 -32.24
CA ALA A 251 -4.61 58.82 -33.44
C ALA A 251 -5.03 60.30 -33.54
N GLU A 252 -5.35 60.91 -32.41
CA GLU A 252 -5.72 62.34 -32.31
C GLU A 252 -4.51 63.27 -32.21
N GLY A 253 -3.27 62.74 -32.23
CA GLY A 253 -2.05 63.55 -32.09
C GLY A 253 -1.91 64.23 -30.71
N ILE A 254 -2.56 63.66 -29.70
CA ILE A 254 -2.61 64.17 -28.34
C ILE A 254 -1.37 63.69 -27.57
N ASN A 255 -0.54 64.63 -27.11
CA ASN A 255 0.53 64.32 -26.15
C ASN A 255 0.01 64.45 -24.71
N PRO A 256 -0.11 63.36 -23.93
CA PRO A 256 -0.67 63.40 -22.57
C PRO A 256 0.16 64.24 -21.59
N ALA A 257 1.46 64.41 -21.83
CA ALA A 257 2.35 65.22 -20.99
C ALA A 257 2.28 66.73 -21.31
N SER A 258 1.77 67.12 -22.48
CA SER A 258 1.74 68.53 -22.92
C SER A 258 0.52 69.30 -22.40
N TRP A 259 -0.40 68.63 -21.68
CA TRP A 259 -1.63 69.21 -21.14
C TRP A 259 -1.31 69.96 -19.84
N GLN A 260 -0.48 70.98 -19.97
CA GLN A 260 -0.21 71.99 -18.96
C GLN A 260 -1.00 73.25 -19.33
N SER A 261 -1.43 74.03 -18.33
CA SER A 261 -2.26 75.22 -18.56
C SER A 261 -1.58 76.19 -19.54
N GLY A 262 -2.27 76.57 -20.62
CA GLY A 262 -1.88 77.69 -21.48
C GLY A 262 -1.06 77.39 -22.75
N SER A 263 -0.76 76.12 -23.06
CA SER A 263 -0.10 75.79 -24.34
C SER A 263 -1.06 75.87 -25.54
N PRO A 264 -0.70 76.56 -26.65
CA PRO A 264 -1.49 76.57 -27.88
C PRO A 264 -1.60 75.16 -28.47
N GLY A 265 -2.82 74.68 -28.71
CA GLY A 265 -3.09 73.35 -29.29
C GLY A 265 -3.55 72.29 -28.29
N ASN A 266 -3.64 72.60 -26.99
CA ASN A 266 -4.29 71.71 -26.04
C ASN A 266 -5.83 71.77 -26.21
N PRO A 267 -6.52 70.62 -26.30
CA PRO A 267 -7.96 70.60 -26.39
C PRO A 267 -8.61 71.22 -25.13
N GLU A 268 -9.66 72.02 -25.33
CA GLU A 268 -10.39 72.61 -24.20
C GLU A 268 -11.02 71.51 -23.32
N PRO A 269 -11.29 71.74 -22.03
CA PRO A 269 -11.92 70.78 -21.12
C PRO A 269 -13.22 70.12 -21.63
N GLY A 270 -13.97 70.81 -22.50
CA GLY A 270 -15.16 70.24 -23.16
C GLY A 270 -14.85 69.15 -24.19
N THR A 271 -13.58 68.92 -24.52
CA THR A 271 -13.16 67.99 -25.57
C THR A 271 -13.27 66.54 -25.12
N LEU A 272 -12.90 66.20 -23.87
CA LEU A 272 -13.10 64.84 -23.36
C LEU A 272 -14.59 64.53 -23.16
N LEU A 273 -15.38 65.53 -22.74
CA LEU A 273 -16.84 65.39 -22.67
C LEU A 273 -17.45 65.17 -24.06
N TRP A 274 -16.98 65.90 -25.08
CA TRP A 274 -17.39 65.70 -26.47
C TRP A 274 -17.00 64.32 -26.98
N TYR A 275 -15.76 63.87 -26.74
CA TYR A 275 -15.30 62.55 -27.15
C TYR A 275 -16.07 61.44 -26.45
N ARG A 276 -16.37 61.57 -25.15
CA ARG A 276 -17.22 60.59 -24.44
C ARG A 276 -18.58 60.42 -25.10
N LEU A 277 -19.18 61.49 -25.62
CA LEU A 277 -20.48 61.41 -26.30
C LEU A 277 -20.42 60.69 -27.66
N HIS A 278 -19.26 60.67 -28.32
CA HIS A 278 -19.09 60.11 -29.67
C HIS A 278 -18.27 58.79 -29.70
N GLN A 279 -17.46 58.55 -28.68
CA GLN A 279 -16.58 57.40 -28.50
C GLN A 279 -16.53 56.98 -27.01
N PRO A 280 -17.67 56.54 -26.45
CA PRO A 280 -17.80 56.26 -25.02
C PRO A 280 -16.88 55.15 -24.52
N ASP A 281 -16.42 54.25 -25.40
CA ASP A 281 -15.53 53.13 -25.03
C ASP A 281 -14.04 53.54 -24.99
N THR A 282 -13.65 54.63 -25.66
CA THR A 282 -12.26 55.11 -25.71
C THR A 282 -11.97 56.23 -24.71
N VAL A 283 -12.98 57.05 -24.41
CA VAL A 283 -12.90 58.16 -23.44
C VAL A 283 -14.01 58.00 -22.40
N VAL A 284 -13.62 57.54 -21.22
CA VAL A 284 -14.53 57.21 -20.13
C VAL A 284 -14.34 58.19 -18.97
N ARG A 285 -15.43 58.79 -18.48
CA ARG A 285 -15.43 59.39 -17.14
C ARG A 285 -15.71 58.27 -16.14
N VAL A 286 -14.73 57.92 -15.33
CA VAL A 286 -14.81 56.71 -14.48
C VAL A 286 -15.65 56.93 -13.23
N ASN A 287 -15.76 58.19 -12.77
CA ASN A 287 -16.55 58.52 -11.60
C ASN A 287 -17.97 59.02 -11.98
N ASN A 288 -18.98 58.46 -11.31
CA ASN A 288 -20.38 58.92 -11.40
C ASN A 288 -20.72 60.02 -10.38
N LEU A 289 -20.00 60.05 -9.25
CA LEU A 289 -20.08 61.08 -8.22
C LEU A 289 -18.77 61.87 -8.19
N PRO A 290 -18.77 63.15 -7.79
CA PRO A 290 -17.53 63.91 -7.60
C PRO A 290 -16.61 63.18 -6.62
N ILE A 291 -15.34 63.05 -6.99
CA ILE A 291 -14.34 62.49 -6.08
C ILE A 291 -13.99 63.59 -5.08
N ILE A 292 -14.22 63.32 -3.78
CA ILE A 292 -13.89 64.22 -2.69
C ILE A 292 -12.69 63.63 -1.93
N PRO A 293 -11.48 64.19 -2.08
CA PRO A 293 -10.33 63.71 -1.35
C PRO A 293 -10.51 63.87 0.16
N GLU A 294 -10.18 62.85 0.94
CA GLU A 294 -10.19 62.91 2.40
C GLU A 294 -9.12 63.87 2.95
N ARG A 295 -8.08 64.12 2.16
CA ARG A 295 -6.98 65.02 2.48
C ARG A 295 -6.46 65.70 1.23
N GLU A 296 -6.27 67.01 1.30
CA GLU A 296 -5.57 67.74 0.25
C GLU A 296 -4.06 67.45 0.28
N LEU A 297 -3.50 67.11 -0.87
CA LEU A 297 -2.07 66.90 -1.06
C LEU A 297 -1.46 68.02 -1.91
N THR A 298 -0.23 68.40 -1.61
CA THR A 298 0.58 69.18 -2.55
C THR A 298 1.08 68.28 -3.70
N LEU A 299 1.54 68.88 -4.79
CA LEU A 299 2.13 68.13 -5.91
C LEU A 299 3.28 67.21 -5.46
N ALA A 300 4.13 67.67 -4.54
CA ALA A 300 5.23 66.89 -4.01
C ALA A 300 4.77 65.75 -3.10
N GLN A 301 3.70 65.95 -2.32
CA GLN A 301 3.15 64.91 -1.46
C GLN A 301 2.45 63.82 -2.27
N ALA A 302 1.71 64.20 -3.33
CA ALA A 302 1.05 63.23 -4.21
C ALA A 302 2.06 62.37 -4.98
N ALA A 303 3.16 62.98 -5.44
CA ALA A 303 4.23 62.32 -6.18
C ALA A 303 5.26 61.59 -5.28
N ALA A 304 5.16 61.71 -3.96
CA ALA A 304 5.98 60.92 -3.06
C ALA A 304 5.75 59.42 -3.35
N GLY A 305 6.83 58.64 -3.44
CA GLY A 305 6.73 57.20 -3.66
C GLY A 305 5.90 56.53 -2.55
N PRO A 306 5.30 55.36 -2.82
CA PRO A 306 4.51 54.65 -1.84
C PRO A 306 5.36 54.36 -0.59
N MET A 307 4.82 54.65 0.59
CA MET A 307 5.47 54.37 1.88
C MET A 307 4.98 53.06 2.50
N GLY A 308 3.88 52.50 2.01
CA GLY A 308 3.33 51.23 2.47
C GLY A 308 2.34 50.60 1.50
N ASN A 309 1.65 49.55 1.96
CA ASN A 309 0.57 48.92 1.22
C ASN A 309 -0.72 49.75 1.38
N PRO A 310 -1.43 50.10 0.30
CA PRO A 310 -2.69 50.88 0.37
C PRO A 310 -3.78 50.23 1.20
N PHE A 311 -3.69 48.93 1.44
CA PHE A 311 -4.66 48.15 2.18
C PHE A 311 -4.12 47.57 3.49
N ASP A 312 -3.00 48.12 4.00
CA ASP A 312 -2.53 47.84 5.35
C ASP A 312 -3.48 48.48 6.38
N PRO A 313 -4.06 47.73 7.33
CA PRO A 313 -4.99 48.30 8.31
C PRO A 313 -4.30 49.22 9.33
N ASP A 314 -3.01 49.03 9.59
CA ASP A 314 -2.27 49.81 10.59
C ASP A 314 -1.66 51.08 9.98
N THR A 315 -1.22 50.99 8.71
CA THR A 315 -0.61 52.12 7.99
C THR A 315 -1.03 52.17 6.51
N PRO A 316 -2.32 52.46 6.20
CA PRO A 316 -2.79 52.48 4.82
C PRO A 316 -2.15 53.62 4.02
N GLU A 317 -1.64 53.30 2.83
CA GLU A 317 -1.20 54.31 1.86
C GLU A 317 -2.43 55.04 1.27
N LEU A 318 -2.43 56.37 1.33
CA LEU A 318 -3.56 57.20 0.90
C LEU A 318 -3.75 57.18 -0.63
N PHE A 319 -4.97 56.87 -1.08
CA PHE A 319 -5.46 57.02 -2.45
C PHE A 319 -6.86 57.67 -2.44
N PHE A 320 -7.31 58.22 -3.57
CA PHE A 320 -8.61 58.93 -3.67
C PHE A 320 -9.65 58.17 -4.50
N PHE A 321 -9.20 57.31 -5.42
CA PHE A 321 -10.10 56.56 -6.29
C PHE A 321 -9.48 55.24 -6.70
N ALA A 322 -10.32 54.22 -6.88
CA ALA A 322 -9.98 52.92 -7.42
C ALA A 322 -10.80 52.67 -8.68
N ASP A 323 -10.13 52.31 -9.78
CA ASP A 323 -10.79 51.94 -11.05
C ASP A 323 -10.50 50.47 -11.36
N ASP A 324 -11.56 49.66 -11.37
CA ASP A 324 -11.56 48.23 -11.74
C ASP A 324 -12.44 47.96 -12.98
N ASN A 325 -12.77 49.01 -13.74
CA ASN A 325 -13.70 49.01 -14.85
C ASN A 325 -15.12 48.51 -14.50
N ASN A 326 -15.57 48.74 -13.27
CA ASN A 326 -16.88 48.30 -12.78
C ASN A 326 -17.09 46.78 -12.95
N ARG A 327 -16.02 45.98 -12.86
CA ARG A 327 -16.06 44.52 -13.14
C ARG A 327 -17.12 43.73 -12.36
N PHE A 328 -17.60 44.27 -11.25
CA PHE A 328 -18.64 43.65 -10.42
C PHE A 328 -20.06 44.04 -10.82
N GLU A 329 -20.23 44.97 -11.75
CA GLU A 329 -21.54 45.38 -12.27
C GLU A 329 -22.03 44.43 -13.38
N PRO A 330 -23.34 44.14 -13.46
CA PRO A 330 -23.89 43.26 -14.49
C PRO A 330 -23.61 43.77 -15.91
N GLY A 331 -22.93 42.96 -16.73
CA GLY A 331 -22.62 43.28 -18.12
C GLY A 331 -21.35 44.11 -18.34
N ALA A 332 -20.63 44.47 -17.28
CA ALA A 332 -19.31 45.10 -17.39
C ALA A 332 -18.25 44.11 -17.87
N VAL A 333 -17.24 44.62 -18.58
CA VAL A 333 -16.09 43.84 -19.05
C VAL A 333 -14.89 44.21 -18.17
N PRO A 334 -14.29 43.27 -17.42
CA PRO A 334 -13.11 43.57 -16.62
C PRO A 334 -11.92 43.96 -17.51
N PHE A 335 -10.94 44.64 -16.92
CA PHE A 335 -9.65 44.81 -17.57
C PHE A 335 -8.98 43.47 -17.87
N HIS A 336 -8.00 43.48 -18.76
CA HIS A 336 -7.09 42.35 -18.98
C HIS A 336 -5.67 42.72 -18.57
N ASP A 337 -4.86 41.71 -18.26
CA ASP A 337 -3.45 41.91 -17.94
C ASP A 337 -2.70 42.53 -19.12
N GLY A 338 -1.87 43.53 -18.83
CA GLY A 338 -1.08 44.27 -19.82
C GLY A 338 -1.85 45.35 -20.60
N GLU A 339 -3.15 45.55 -20.35
CA GLU A 339 -3.85 46.71 -20.92
C GLU A 339 -3.24 48.02 -20.40
N GLU A 340 -3.18 49.03 -21.27
CA GLU A 340 -2.65 50.35 -20.93
C GLU A 340 -3.73 51.42 -21.07
N TYR A 341 -3.79 52.34 -20.10
CA TYR A 341 -4.65 53.52 -20.15
C TYR A 341 -3.91 54.76 -19.65
N VAL A 342 -4.37 55.93 -20.07
CA VAL A 342 -3.91 57.22 -19.56
C VAL A 342 -5.03 57.86 -18.75
N TYR A 343 -4.72 58.21 -17.51
CA TYR A 343 -5.64 58.86 -16.60
C TYR A 343 -5.40 60.35 -16.51
N PHE A 344 -6.49 61.11 -16.46
CA PHE A 344 -6.49 62.56 -16.30
C PHE A 344 -7.51 62.98 -15.27
N VAL A 345 -7.25 64.09 -14.56
CA VAL A 345 -8.16 64.63 -13.56
C VAL A 345 -8.51 66.09 -13.85
N THR A 346 -9.77 66.45 -13.62
CA THR A 346 -10.27 67.83 -13.67
C THR A 346 -10.82 68.24 -12.31
N ALA A 347 -10.59 69.48 -11.91
CA ALA A 347 -11.34 70.07 -10.80
C ALA A 347 -12.76 70.39 -11.26
N ARG A 348 -13.76 70.06 -10.47
CA ARG A 348 -15.18 70.29 -10.78
C ARG A 348 -15.65 71.61 -10.15
N ASP A 349 -16.30 72.48 -10.91
CA ASP A 349 -16.85 73.74 -10.38
C ASP A 349 -18.20 73.57 -9.66
N ILE A 350 -18.74 74.64 -9.08
CA ILE A 350 -20.06 74.65 -8.39
C ILE A 350 -21.27 74.32 -9.27
N LEU A 351 -21.12 74.23 -10.60
CA LEU A 351 -22.14 73.75 -11.54
C LEU A 351 -21.85 72.34 -12.05
N GLY A 352 -20.75 71.74 -11.61
CA GLY A 352 -20.34 70.42 -12.03
C GLY A 352 -19.53 70.35 -13.33
N ARG A 353 -19.11 71.51 -13.86
CA ARG A 353 -18.32 71.57 -15.09
C ARG A 353 -16.85 71.30 -14.82
N ASP A 354 -16.19 70.73 -15.80
CA ASP A 354 -14.76 70.46 -15.76
C ASP A 354 -13.92 71.75 -15.89
N GLY A 355 -12.95 71.90 -14.98
CA GLY A 355 -11.86 72.86 -15.07
C GLY A 355 -10.79 72.41 -16.08
N HIS A 356 -9.61 73.02 -16.04
CA HIS A 356 -8.50 72.58 -16.88
C HIS A 356 -8.09 71.13 -16.54
N LEU A 357 -7.73 70.36 -17.57
CA LEU A 357 -7.27 68.98 -17.40
C LEU A 357 -5.84 68.97 -16.86
N SER A 358 -5.56 68.04 -15.95
CA SER A 358 -4.20 67.72 -15.52
C SER A 358 -3.34 67.18 -16.68
N PRO A 359 -2.01 67.14 -16.52
CA PRO A 359 -1.20 66.22 -17.30
C PRO A 359 -1.66 64.77 -17.09
N GLY A 360 -1.55 63.95 -18.13
CA GLY A 360 -1.98 62.56 -18.10
C GLY A 360 -0.92 61.61 -17.53
N THR A 361 -1.38 60.55 -16.88
CA THR A 361 -0.52 59.51 -16.31
C THR A 361 -0.84 58.16 -16.95
N ALA A 362 0.15 57.58 -17.61
CA ALA A 362 0.06 56.24 -18.17
C ALA A 362 0.10 55.20 -17.05
N VAL A 363 -0.80 54.22 -17.13
CA VAL A 363 -0.92 53.11 -16.19
C VAL A 363 -1.08 51.83 -16.99
N ILE A 364 -0.37 50.79 -16.55
CA ILE A 364 -0.54 49.43 -17.03
C ILE A 364 -1.33 48.62 -16.00
N LEU A 365 -2.26 47.80 -16.49
CA LEU A 365 -3.10 46.93 -15.69
C LEU A 365 -2.35 45.62 -15.46
N CYS A 366 -2.24 45.23 -14.21
CA CYS A 366 -1.46 44.08 -13.80
C CYS A 366 -2.38 42.98 -13.24
N ASP A 367 -2.18 41.75 -13.68
CA ASP A 367 -2.59 40.59 -12.91
C ASP A 367 -1.76 40.51 -11.61
N ARG A 368 -2.46 40.46 -10.48
CA ARG A 368 -1.89 40.27 -9.15
C ARG A 368 -2.45 39.04 -8.44
N MET A 369 -3.24 38.22 -9.12
CA MET A 369 -3.81 37.00 -8.55
C MET A 369 -2.75 35.91 -8.58
N PRO A 370 -2.31 35.38 -7.43
CA PRO A 370 -1.36 34.29 -7.42
C PRO A 370 -1.95 33.02 -8.05
N PRO A 371 -1.12 32.20 -8.70
CA PRO A 371 -1.55 30.89 -9.15
C PRO A 371 -1.88 29.96 -7.96
N PRO A 372 -2.63 28.86 -8.19
CA PRO A 372 -2.90 27.87 -7.17
C PRO A 372 -1.64 27.31 -6.51
N VAL A 373 -1.72 27.00 -5.21
CA VAL A 373 -0.62 26.36 -4.48
C VAL A 373 -0.41 24.92 -4.99
N PRO A 374 0.83 24.52 -5.32
CA PRO A 374 1.15 23.16 -5.77
C PRO A 374 0.69 22.09 -4.77
N ARG A 375 0.21 20.96 -5.28
CA ARG A 375 -0.38 19.87 -4.48
C ARG A 375 0.40 18.58 -4.58
N GLU A 376 0.17 17.71 -3.58
CA GLU A 376 0.83 16.40 -3.44
C GLU A 376 2.35 16.46 -3.62
N VAL A 377 2.99 17.41 -2.94
CA VAL A 377 4.45 17.43 -2.87
C VAL A 377 4.93 16.15 -2.19
N ARG A 378 5.96 15.52 -2.74
CA ARG A 378 6.60 14.32 -2.20
C ARG A 378 8.10 14.48 -2.30
N VAL A 379 8.80 13.96 -1.31
CA VAL A 379 10.26 13.89 -1.32
C VAL A 379 10.65 12.42 -1.25
N ALA A 380 11.54 12.00 -2.13
CA ALA A 380 12.06 10.65 -2.14
C ALA A 380 13.57 10.67 -2.32
N GLU A 381 14.25 9.79 -1.62
CA GLU A 381 15.67 9.55 -1.86
C GLU A 381 15.84 8.79 -3.18
N ARG A 382 16.85 9.20 -3.94
CA ARG A 382 17.25 8.61 -5.22
C ARG A 382 18.76 8.40 -5.24
N TYR A 383 19.18 7.44 -6.05
CA TYR A 383 20.59 7.15 -6.28
C TYR A 383 20.92 7.36 -7.74
N ASP A 384 21.94 8.18 -8.00
CA ASP A 384 22.53 8.30 -9.33
C ASP A 384 23.69 7.32 -9.45
N TYR A 385 23.53 6.29 -10.29
CA TYR A 385 24.54 5.26 -10.50
C TYR A 385 25.74 5.74 -11.32
N ASP A 386 25.56 6.76 -12.16
CA ASP A 386 26.66 7.30 -12.97
C ASP A 386 27.53 8.25 -12.15
N ALA A 387 26.90 9.04 -11.27
CA ALA A 387 27.58 9.95 -10.36
C ALA A 387 28.00 9.31 -9.03
N ASP A 388 27.57 8.06 -8.77
CA ASP A 388 27.78 7.33 -7.51
C ASP A 388 27.30 8.13 -6.27
N GLN A 389 26.16 8.81 -6.40
CA GLN A 389 25.70 9.79 -5.41
C GLN A 389 24.20 9.67 -5.09
N GLN A 390 23.87 9.71 -3.79
CA GLN A 390 22.50 9.87 -3.28
C GLN A 390 22.05 11.33 -3.34
N TYR A 391 20.77 11.56 -3.65
CA TYR A 391 20.15 12.89 -3.62
C TYR A 391 18.66 12.81 -3.24
N LEU A 392 18.08 13.93 -2.82
CA LEU A 392 16.64 14.04 -2.60
C LEU A 392 15.94 14.58 -3.84
N GLU A 393 14.94 13.85 -4.32
CA GLU A 393 14.07 14.23 -5.42
C GLU A 393 12.75 14.76 -4.86
N VAL A 394 12.41 15.99 -5.23
CA VAL A 394 11.13 16.62 -4.92
C VAL A 394 10.22 16.46 -6.12
N SER A 395 8.99 16.01 -5.90
CA SER A 395 7.99 15.88 -6.97
C SER A 395 6.63 16.42 -6.55
N TRP A 396 5.82 16.89 -7.49
CA TRP A 396 4.47 17.43 -7.23
C TRP A 396 3.56 17.22 -8.44
N LEU A 397 2.25 17.37 -8.24
CA LEU A 397 1.30 17.41 -9.35
C LEU A 397 1.37 18.79 -10.04
N PRO A 398 1.45 18.86 -11.38
CA PRO A 398 1.26 20.13 -12.06
C PRO A 398 -0.11 20.70 -11.73
N ASN A 399 -0.17 22.02 -11.52
CA ASN A 399 -1.44 22.73 -11.38
C ASN A 399 -2.32 22.49 -12.62
N PRO A 400 -3.66 22.44 -12.45
CA PRO A 400 -4.56 22.26 -13.59
C PRO A 400 -4.40 23.42 -14.58
N GLY A 401 -4.62 23.12 -15.86
CA GLY A 401 -4.64 24.15 -16.91
C GLY A 401 -5.64 25.26 -16.60
N SER A 402 -5.35 26.46 -17.10
CA SER A 402 -6.06 27.72 -16.82
C SER A 402 -7.59 27.58 -16.85
N ARG A 403 -8.20 27.75 -15.68
CA ARG A 403 -9.63 28.03 -15.55
C ARG A 403 -9.83 29.55 -15.65
N PRO A 404 -11.00 30.03 -16.09
CA PRO A 404 -11.25 31.47 -16.21
C PRO A 404 -11.06 32.26 -14.90
N GLU A 405 -11.16 31.57 -13.76
CA GLU A 405 -11.10 32.15 -12.41
C GLU A 405 -9.74 31.96 -11.71
N GLU A 406 -8.79 31.25 -12.32
CA GLU A 406 -7.48 30.92 -11.71
C GLU A 406 -6.34 31.46 -12.56
N SER A 407 -5.37 32.14 -11.92
CA SER A 407 -4.16 32.61 -12.61
C SER A 407 -3.33 31.43 -13.15
N PRO A 408 -2.88 31.47 -14.42
CA PRO A 408 -2.13 30.38 -15.03
C PRO A 408 -0.77 30.17 -14.36
N THR A 409 -0.34 28.92 -14.20
CA THR A 409 1.02 28.62 -13.74
C THR A 409 1.96 28.47 -14.94
N VAL A 410 3.13 29.12 -14.91
CA VAL A 410 4.17 28.96 -15.95
C VAL A 410 5.40 28.21 -15.45
N ARG A 411 5.73 28.31 -14.17
CA ARG A 411 6.88 27.62 -13.57
C ARG A 411 6.70 27.38 -12.07
N TYR A 412 7.59 26.57 -11.51
CA TYR A 412 7.62 26.23 -10.09
C TYR A 412 8.99 26.50 -9.49
N HIS A 413 9.00 26.92 -8.23
CA HIS A 413 10.20 27.13 -7.43
C HIS A 413 10.20 26.18 -6.24
N VAL A 414 11.33 25.52 -6.01
CA VAL A 414 11.51 24.60 -4.89
C VAL A 414 12.39 25.27 -3.84
N TYR A 415 12.02 25.07 -2.58
CA TYR A 415 12.71 25.63 -1.42
C TYR A 415 13.12 24.51 -0.47
N ARG A 416 14.30 24.65 0.15
CA ARG A 416 14.84 23.70 1.13
C ARG A 416 15.04 24.37 2.48
N TRP A 417 14.44 23.80 3.51
CA TRP A 417 14.47 24.30 4.88
C TRP A 417 15.16 23.30 5.79
N THR A 418 15.88 23.81 6.78
CA THR A 418 16.52 22.99 7.82
C THR A 418 15.56 22.61 8.94
N SER A 419 14.49 23.39 9.12
CA SER A 419 13.41 23.12 10.08
C SER A 419 12.09 23.78 9.63
N VAL A 420 10.99 23.35 10.24
CA VAL A 420 9.68 23.99 10.03
C VAL A 420 9.63 25.40 10.64
N ASP A 421 10.39 25.66 11.71
CA ASP A 421 10.47 27.00 12.33
C ASP A 421 11.16 28.01 11.40
N GLU A 422 12.21 27.58 10.69
CA GLU A 422 12.89 28.41 9.69
C GLU A 422 11.95 28.79 8.54
N LEU A 423 11.13 27.83 8.09
CA LEU A 423 10.07 28.08 7.11
C LEU A 423 9.12 29.16 7.64
N TYR A 424 8.57 29.02 8.86
CA TYR A 424 7.63 30.02 9.38
C TYR A 424 8.24 31.41 9.53
N ALA A 425 9.53 31.50 9.87
CA ALA A 425 10.22 32.77 10.00
C ALA A 425 10.52 33.45 8.65
N ASN A 426 10.80 32.67 7.59
CA ASN A 426 11.38 33.19 6.35
C ASN A 426 10.53 32.94 5.09
N ALA A 427 9.40 32.22 5.17
CA ALA A 427 8.56 31.87 4.01
C ALA A 427 8.04 33.07 3.19
N GLY A 428 8.06 34.28 3.78
CA GLY A 428 7.69 35.51 3.09
C GLY A 428 8.73 35.99 2.07
N ASP A 429 10.02 35.65 2.23
CA ASP A 429 11.06 36.02 1.28
C ASP A 429 11.11 35.01 0.12
N PRO A 430 10.84 35.42 -1.13
CA PRO A 430 10.79 34.51 -2.28
C PRO A 430 12.17 33.99 -2.72
N LEU A 431 13.27 34.58 -2.25
CA LEU A 431 14.63 34.18 -2.61
C LEU A 431 15.30 33.34 -1.52
N PHE A 432 14.87 33.51 -0.26
CA PHE A 432 15.44 32.78 0.86
C PHE A 432 15.25 31.28 0.68
N ASN A 433 16.33 30.50 0.77
CA ASN A 433 16.32 29.04 0.64
C ASN A 433 15.74 28.47 -0.67
N ARG A 434 15.59 29.29 -1.72
CA ARG A 434 15.22 28.81 -3.05
C ARG A 434 16.40 28.02 -3.65
N ILE A 435 16.14 26.78 -4.06
CA ILE A 435 17.16 25.87 -4.62
C ILE A 435 17.01 25.67 -6.14
N THR A 436 15.85 26.04 -6.70
CA THR A 436 15.68 26.12 -8.16
C THR A 436 16.42 27.34 -8.72
N PRO A 437 16.90 27.25 -9.97
CA PRO A 437 17.44 28.43 -10.66
C PRO A 437 16.32 29.46 -10.96
N PRO A 438 16.66 30.70 -11.36
CA PRO A 438 15.67 31.76 -11.61
C PRO A 438 14.59 31.39 -12.64
N GLU A 439 14.92 30.56 -13.63
CA GLU A 439 14.00 30.02 -14.62
C GLU A 439 13.01 28.98 -14.06
N GLY A 440 13.23 28.48 -12.84
CA GLY A 440 12.36 27.50 -12.19
C GLY A 440 12.26 26.17 -12.93
N VAL A 441 11.29 25.34 -12.51
CA VAL A 441 10.87 24.15 -13.24
C VAL A 441 9.66 24.52 -14.10
N ALA A 442 9.79 24.40 -15.41
CA ALA A 442 8.73 24.77 -16.35
C ALA A 442 7.43 23.99 -16.08
N HIS A 443 6.29 24.67 -16.19
CA HIS A 443 4.99 24.02 -16.11
C HIS A 443 4.70 23.22 -17.38
N VAL A 444 4.38 21.94 -17.22
CA VAL A 444 3.94 21.05 -18.30
C VAL A 444 2.53 20.54 -17.96
N PRO A 445 1.48 21.07 -18.62
CA PRO A 445 0.11 20.62 -18.39
C PRO A 445 -0.07 19.16 -18.82
N GLY A 446 -0.80 18.36 -18.03
CA GLY A 446 -1.16 16.98 -18.36
C GLY A 446 -0.10 15.92 -18.03
N GLU A 447 1.06 16.33 -17.51
CA GLU A 447 2.02 15.39 -16.90
C GLU A 447 1.48 14.83 -15.58
N ASP A 448 1.84 13.58 -15.27
CA ASP A 448 1.43 12.96 -14.01
C ASP A 448 2.11 13.65 -12.82
N ARG A 449 3.41 13.93 -12.91
CA ARG A 449 4.18 14.63 -11.89
C ARG A 449 5.35 15.41 -12.50
N LEU A 450 5.63 16.58 -11.96
CA LEU A 450 6.89 17.28 -12.18
C LEU A 450 7.89 16.90 -11.10
N VAL A 451 9.17 16.91 -11.45
CA VAL A 451 10.28 16.49 -10.59
C VAL A 451 11.40 17.52 -10.58
N PHE A 452 12.06 17.65 -9.44
CA PHE A 452 13.28 18.42 -9.24
C PHE A 452 14.27 17.61 -8.42
N ALA A 453 15.47 17.38 -8.97
CA ALA A 453 16.55 16.71 -8.27
C ALA A 453 17.41 17.73 -7.50
N ASP A 454 17.40 17.68 -6.17
CA ASP A 454 18.23 18.56 -5.34
C ASP A 454 19.69 18.09 -5.36
N ARG A 455 20.44 18.59 -6.34
CA ARG A 455 21.87 18.32 -6.53
C ARG A 455 22.71 19.60 -6.54
N GLY A 456 22.09 20.73 -6.19
CA GLY A 456 22.72 22.04 -6.23
C GLY A 456 23.66 22.29 -5.04
N PRO A 457 24.20 23.51 -4.93
CA PRO A 457 25.01 23.92 -3.78
C PRO A 457 24.27 23.69 -2.45
N GLY A 458 24.96 23.05 -1.50
CA GLY A 458 24.41 22.71 -0.18
C GLY A 458 23.32 21.63 -0.21
N ALA A 459 23.16 20.90 -1.31
CA ALA A 459 22.32 19.71 -1.36
C ALA A 459 22.71 18.71 -0.26
N PRO A 460 21.73 18.04 0.37
CA PRO A 460 22.00 16.97 1.31
C PRO A 460 22.93 15.93 0.69
N ALA A 461 23.96 15.51 1.42
CA ALA A 461 24.95 14.55 0.91
C ALA A 461 25.29 13.44 1.91
N TYR A 462 25.37 12.21 1.41
CA TYR A 462 25.91 11.07 2.15
C TYR A 462 27.46 11.10 2.18
N PRO A 463 28.13 10.76 3.31
CA PRO A 463 27.57 10.35 4.60
C PRO A 463 27.31 11.52 5.57
N MET A 464 27.73 12.75 5.24
CA MET A 464 27.72 13.88 6.20
C MET A 464 26.33 14.25 6.74
N ASP A 465 25.31 14.12 5.90
CA ASP A 465 23.91 14.44 6.25
C ASP A 465 23.06 13.20 6.49
N ALA A 466 23.68 12.03 6.66
CA ALA A 466 22.98 10.81 7.04
C ALA A 466 22.15 11.07 8.32
N ALA A 467 20.87 10.67 8.29
CA ALA A 467 19.89 10.88 9.36
C ALA A 467 19.50 12.35 9.67
N ARG A 468 19.93 13.35 8.90
CA ARG A 468 19.40 14.72 9.01
C ARG A 468 18.10 14.87 8.23
N THR A 469 17.15 15.60 8.82
CA THR A 469 15.86 15.89 8.18
C THR A 469 15.92 17.22 7.45
N PHE A 470 15.58 17.21 6.16
CA PHE A 470 15.40 18.40 5.34
C PHE A 470 13.94 18.53 4.96
N TRP A 471 13.43 19.76 4.93
CA TRP A 471 12.05 20.05 4.57
C TRP A 471 12.00 20.77 3.23
N TYR A 472 11.02 20.44 2.41
CA TYR A 472 10.84 21.04 1.09
C TYR A 472 9.44 21.61 0.94
N THR A 473 9.38 22.77 0.28
CA THR A 473 8.14 23.38 -0.19
C THR A 473 8.26 23.76 -1.66
N VAL A 474 7.13 23.83 -2.36
CA VAL A 474 7.07 24.25 -3.76
C VAL A 474 6.10 25.43 -3.87
N ARG A 475 6.47 26.43 -4.67
CA ARG A 475 5.62 27.56 -5.05
C ARG A 475 5.42 27.56 -6.57
N ALA A 476 4.23 27.91 -7.02
CA ALA A 476 3.93 28.18 -8.42
C ALA A 476 4.14 29.67 -8.70
N GLU A 477 4.58 30.00 -9.91
CA GLU A 477 4.68 31.37 -10.44
C GLU A 477 3.87 31.47 -11.73
N ASP A 478 3.15 32.58 -11.90
CA ASP A 478 2.48 32.96 -13.14
C ASP A 478 3.39 33.84 -14.03
N ASP A 479 2.84 34.34 -15.15
CA ASP A 479 3.56 35.23 -16.08
C ASP A 479 2.82 36.57 -16.23
N GLY A 480 2.50 37.20 -15.11
CA GLY A 480 1.88 38.53 -15.11
C GLY A 480 2.77 39.59 -15.76
N THR A 481 2.16 40.52 -16.52
CA THR A 481 2.86 41.55 -17.29
C THR A 481 3.72 42.48 -16.41
N CYS A 482 3.33 42.69 -15.16
CA CYS A 482 4.05 43.51 -14.18
C CYS A 482 5.02 42.73 -13.29
N GLY A 483 5.29 41.47 -13.63
CA GLY A 483 6.08 40.51 -12.86
C GLY A 483 5.23 39.33 -12.38
N GLY A 484 5.85 38.15 -12.29
CA GLY A 484 5.18 36.92 -11.87
C GLY A 484 4.74 36.95 -10.40
N ASN A 485 3.49 36.58 -10.16
CA ASN A 485 2.94 36.38 -8.82
C ASN A 485 3.28 34.97 -8.34
N LEU A 486 3.77 34.88 -7.11
CA LEU A 486 4.06 33.60 -6.48
C LEU A 486 2.90 33.13 -5.62
N SER A 487 2.51 31.87 -5.77
CA SER A 487 1.58 31.20 -4.84
C SER A 487 2.13 31.21 -3.41
N GLY A 488 1.28 30.86 -2.44
CA GLY A 488 1.77 30.41 -1.14
C GLY A 488 2.68 29.18 -1.25
N ASN A 489 3.48 28.92 -0.22
CA ASN A 489 4.22 27.66 -0.11
C ASN A 489 3.26 26.48 0.00
N SER A 490 3.58 25.36 -0.65
CA SER A 490 2.94 24.08 -0.37
C SER A 490 3.11 23.66 1.08
N GLY A 491 2.35 22.67 1.54
CA GLY A 491 2.63 22.00 2.81
C GLY A 491 4.08 21.47 2.83
N PRO A 492 4.81 21.62 3.95
CA PRO A 492 6.19 21.18 4.05
C PRO A 492 6.26 19.65 4.12
N ILE A 493 7.12 19.07 3.29
CA ILE A 493 7.35 17.62 3.25
C ILE A 493 8.83 17.37 3.53
N TRP A 494 9.11 16.39 4.37
CA TRP A 494 10.47 16.09 4.76
C TRP A 494 11.08 14.95 3.94
N GLY A 495 12.41 14.98 3.82
CA GLY A 495 13.23 13.90 3.29
C GLY A 495 14.50 13.73 4.12
N VAL A 496 15.06 12.52 4.09
CA VAL A 496 16.27 12.13 4.82
C VAL A 496 17.11 11.28 3.87
N ILE A 497 18.42 11.51 3.84
CA ILE A 497 19.38 10.64 3.16
C ILE A 497 19.75 9.48 4.10
N ARG A 498 19.71 8.25 3.58
CA ARG A 498 19.85 7.01 4.36
C ARG A 498 21.06 6.22 3.89
N GLU A 499 21.70 5.54 4.83
CA GLU A 499 22.66 4.49 4.51
C GLU A 499 21.92 3.31 3.86
N TRP A 500 22.38 2.86 2.70
CA TRP A 500 21.83 1.70 1.98
C TRP A 500 22.73 0.46 2.10
N GLU A 501 23.97 0.63 2.57
CA GLU A 501 24.91 -0.46 2.73
C GLU A 501 24.61 -1.22 4.04
N GLY A 502 24.00 -2.40 3.91
CA GLY A 502 23.76 -3.29 5.05
C GLY A 502 25.06 -3.79 5.70
N PRO A 503 24.96 -4.46 6.87
CA PRO A 503 26.14 -4.96 7.58
C PRO A 503 26.97 -5.94 6.73
N PRO A 504 28.28 -6.12 7.04
CA PRO A 504 29.09 -7.16 6.41
C PRO A 504 28.49 -8.56 6.58
N ALA A 505 28.80 -9.46 5.65
CA ALA A 505 28.30 -10.83 5.65
C ALA A 505 28.63 -11.57 6.97
N PRO A 506 27.64 -12.17 7.66
CA PRO A 506 27.89 -12.89 8.90
C PRO A 506 28.55 -14.24 8.64
N SER A 507 29.16 -14.82 9.67
CA SER A 507 29.69 -16.19 9.64
C SER A 507 28.95 -17.06 10.65
N GLY A 508 29.04 -18.38 10.51
CA GLY A 508 28.36 -19.28 11.43
C GLY A 508 28.71 -20.73 11.20
N THR A 509 28.33 -21.58 12.15
CA THR A 509 28.58 -23.02 12.12
C THR A 509 27.28 -23.78 12.37
N ILE A 510 27.23 -25.04 11.93
CA ILE A 510 26.16 -25.97 12.25
C ILE A 510 26.75 -27.26 12.83
N SER A 511 26.00 -27.91 13.71
CA SER A 511 26.35 -29.15 14.38
C SER A 511 25.13 -30.05 14.53
N THR A 512 25.38 -31.36 14.51
CA THR A 512 24.35 -32.39 14.69
C THR A 512 24.87 -33.49 15.61
N LEU A 513 23.96 -34.25 16.20
CA LEU A 513 24.29 -35.44 16.97
C LEU A 513 24.86 -36.52 16.05
N CYS A 514 26.13 -36.87 16.24
CA CYS A 514 26.87 -37.84 15.45
C CYS A 514 27.00 -39.18 16.19
N GLU A 515 26.67 -40.28 15.52
CA GLU A 515 26.83 -41.65 16.02
C GLU A 515 28.05 -42.33 15.40
N ARG A 516 28.91 -42.92 16.23
CA ARG A 516 30.08 -43.68 15.77
C ARG A 516 30.17 -45.02 16.46
N PHE A 517 30.57 -46.05 15.70
CA PHE A 517 30.94 -47.35 16.26
C PHE A 517 32.46 -47.52 16.20
N GLY A 518 33.01 -48.07 17.29
CA GLY A 518 34.41 -48.48 17.36
C GLY A 518 34.51 -49.96 17.70
N VAL A 519 35.44 -50.67 17.08
CA VAL A 519 35.80 -52.04 17.47
C VAL A 519 37.25 -52.05 17.94
N GLN A 520 37.51 -52.77 19.02
CA GLN A 520 38.84 -52.95 19.57
C GLN A 520 39.13 -54.45 19.75
N PHE A 521 40.31 -54.88 19.32
CA PHE A 521 40.80 -56.21 19.62
C PHE A 521 41.19 -56.29 21.10
N ILE A 522 40.76 -57.35 21.78
CA ILE A 522 41.04 -57.53 23.21
C ILE A 522 42.18 -58.52 23.41
N ARG A 523 42.01 -59.78 23.00
CA ARG A 523 42.99 -60.85 23.22
C ARG A 523 42.65 -62.12 22.42
N TYR A 524 43.60 -63.06 22.40
CA TYR A 524 43.37 -64.44 22.00
C TYR A 524 43.19 -65.35 23.22
N GLU A 525 42.35 -66.37 23.09
CA GLU A 525 42.15 -67.44 24.09
C GLU A 525 42.26 -68.82 23.43
N ALA A 526 42.76 -69.81 24.17
CA ALA A 526 42.84 -71.20 23.72
C ALA A 526 41.53 -71.94 24.05
N GLY A 527 40.97 -72.67 23.08
CA GLY A 527 39.86 -73.58 23.31
C GLY A 527 40.34 -75.01 23.57
N ASN A 528 39.55 -75.79 24.32
CA ASN A 528 39.83 -77.20 24.62
C ASN A 528 38.72 -78.09 24.02
N ASP A 529 38.73 -78.29 22.69
CA ASP A 529 37.92 -79.34 22.06
C ASP A 529 38.81 -80.54 21.65
N PRO A 530 38.71 -81.70 22.33
CA PRO A 530 39.54 -82.87 22.06
C PRO A 530 39.07 -83.71 20.86
N ALA A 531 38.05 -83.31 20.10
CA ALA A 531 37.33 -84.23 19.22
C ALA A 531 37.90 -84.48 17.81
N ILE A 532 38.83 -83.70 17.23
CA ILE A 532 39.25 -83.94 15.83
C ILE A 532 40.70 -83.46 15.58
N ASN A 533 41.61 -84.38 15.20
CA ASN A 533 43.03 -84.08 14.91
C ASN A 533 43.31 -83.62 13.46
N GLU A 534 42.29 -83.43 12.63
CA GLU A 534 42.45 -83.16 11.18
C GLU A 534 42.21 -81.69 10.77
N TYR A 535 41.62 -80.85 11.65
CA TYR A 535 41.33 -79.44 11.37
C TYR A 535 41.59 -78.55 12.59
N LEU A 536 42.04 -77.32 12.36
CA LEU A 536 42.20 -76.27 13.37
C LEU A 536 40.99 -75.33 13.33
N ARG A 537 40.38 -75.02 14.48
CA ARG A 537 39.26 -74.08 14.54
C ARG A 537 39.69 -72.69 15.01
N LEU A 538 39.36 -71.67 14.24
CA LEU A 538 39.43 -70.26 14.65
C LEU A 538 38.02 -69.74 14.88
N ARG A 539 37.77 -69.25 16.09
CA ARG A 539 36.53 -68.56 16.48
C ARG A 539 36.79 -67.08 16.63
N ILE A 540 35.90 -66.25 16.09
CA ILE A 540 35.94 -64.80 16.26
C ILE A 540 34.68 -64.42 17.02
N LEU A 541 34.88 -63.80 18.18
CA LEU A 541 33.82 -63.38 19.08
C LEU A 541 33.88 -61.86 19.23
N ILE A 542 32.80 -61.16 18.90
CA ILE A 542 32.70 -59.71 19.02
C ILE A 542 31.57 -59.39 20.00
N VAL A 543 31.87 -58.75 21.12
CA VAL A 543 30.82 -58.23 22.03
C VAL A 543 30.08 -57.10 21.34
N ALA A 544 28.75 -57.19 21.28
CA ALA A 544 27.93 -56.22 20.55
C ALA A 544 27.80 -54.89 21.33
N ALA A 545 28.06 -53.78 20.66
CA ALA A 545 27.73 -52.44 21.15
C ALA A 545 26.22 -52.21 21.10
N PRO A 546 25.65 -51.40 22.02
CA PRO A 546 24.27 -50.95 21.93
C PRO A 546 23.97 -50.38 20.54
N GLY A 547 22.85 -50.80 19.93
CA GLY A 547 22.44 -50.34 18.59
C GLY A 547 23.12 -51.01 17.40
N SER A 548 24.14 -51.86 17.59
CA SER A 548 24.70 -52.67 16.48
C SER A 548 23.76 -53.83 16.12
N THR A 549 23.60 -54.11 14.82
CA THR A 549 22.69 -55.16 14.32
C THR A 549 23.39 -56.26 13.52
N TRP A 550 24.58 -55.99 12.99
CA TRP A 550 25.39 -56.96 12.24
C TRP A 550 26.89 -56.76 12.46
N ALA A 551 27.67 -57.83 12.24
CA ALA A 551 29.12 -57.76 12.14
C ALA A 551 29.63 -58.45 10.87
N GLU A 552 30.82 -58.07 10.42
CA GLU A 552 31.53 -58.67 9.29
C GLU A 552 32.96 -59.02 9.71
N ALA A 553 33.43 -60.19 9.29
CA ALA A 553 34.79 -60.66 9.57
C ALA A 553 35.50 -61.16 8.30
N ARG A 554 36.81 -60.88 8.21
CA ARG A 554 37.70 -61.31 7.12
C ARG A 554 38.99 -61.88 7.69
N VAL A 555 39.54 -62.90 7.03
CA VAL A 555 40.83 -63.51 7.39
C VAL A 555 41.72 -63.60 6.16
N GLY A 556 43.00 -63.24 6.29
CA GLY A 556 43.95 -63.26 5.17
C GLY A 556 45.39 -62.91 5.54
N THR A 557 46.20 -62.67 4.51
CA THR A 557 47.56 -62.10 4.60
C THR A 557 47.59 -60.71 3.96
N ASN A 558 47.75 -59.66 4.78
CA ASN A 558 47.79 -58.23 4.39
C ASN A 558 46.49 -57.63 3.80
N LEU A 559 45.58 -57.16 4.65
CA LEU A 559 44.30 -56.52 4.26
C LEU A 559 44.41 -55.04 3.82
N GLY A 560 45.52 -54.63 3.20
CA GLY A 560 45.80 -53.22 2.86
C GLY A 560 45.87 -52.86 1.38
N SER A 561 45.68 -53.81 0.45
CA SER A 561 45.78 -53.57 -1.00
C SER A 561 44.55 -54.11 -1.75
N PRO A 562 43.99 -53.41 -2.76
CA PRO A 562 42.81 -53.86 -3.50
C PRO A 562 43.03 -55.10 -4.38
N ALA A 563 44.25 -55.63 -4.46
CA ALA A 563 44.59 -56.83 -5.23
C ALA A 563 44.85 -58.00 -4.28
N PHE A 564 43.88 -58.91 -4.15
CA PHE A 564 43.98 -60.09 -3.27
C PHE A 564 44.26 -61.38 -4.04
N ALA A 565 45.21 -62.16 -3.52
CA ALA A 565 45.43 -63.56 -3.91
C ALA A 565 45.08 -64.58 -2.81
N ALA A 566 44.69 -64.17 -1.58
CA ALA A 566 44.22 -65.09 -0.53
C ALA A 566 43.48 -64.38 0.63
N VAL A 567 42.26 -63.87 0.42
CA VAL A 567 41.35 -63.46 1.51
C VAL A 567 40.12 -64.33 1.49
N THR A 568 39.81 -64.93 2.64
CA THR A 568 38.54 -65.63 2.85
C THR A 568 37.61 -64.67 3.60
N SER A 569 36.55 -64.22 2.93
CA SER A 569 35.47 -63.49 3.58
C SER A 569 34.61 -64.48 4.37
N LEU A 570 34.38 -64.22 5.66
CA LEU A 570 33.50 -65.04 6.50
C LEU A 570 32.04 -64.57 6.44
N GLY A 571 31.75 -63.54 5.63
CA GLY A 571 30.41 -62.98 5.46
C GLY A 571 29.97 -62.11 6.64
N ARG A 572 28.67 -61.83 6.69
CA ARG A 572 28.02 -61.07 7.76
C ARG A 572 27.14 -61.97 8.60
N THR A 573 27.16 -61.74 9.90
CA THR A 573 26.29 -62.43 10.85
C THR A 573 25.46 -61.43 11.65
N GLY A 574 24.22 -61.83 11.96
CA GLY A 574 23.35 -61.10 12.87
C GLY A 574 23.70 -61.38 14.32
N ARG A 575 23.06 -60.66 15.24
CA ARG A 575 23.20 -60.91 16.68
C ARG A 575 22.62 -62.27 17.03
N MET A 576 23.37 -63.11 17.74
CA MET A 576 22.88 -64.41 18.19
C MET A 576 22.02 -64.28 19.45
N GLU A 577 20.96 -65.09 19.57
CA GLU A 577 20.14 -65.12 20.79
C GLU A 577 20.88 -65.76 21.98
N ALA A 578 21.78 -66.70 21.72
CA ALA A 578 22.50 -67.47 22.75
C ALA A 578 23.73 -66.75 23.34
N PHE A 579 24.25 -65.71 22.68
CA PHE A 579 25.40 -64.92 23.13
C PHE A 579 25.18 -63.44 22.76
N PRO A 580 25.38 -62.46 23.68
CA PRO A 580 25.15 -61.04 23.41
C PRO A 580 26.28 -60.43 22.54
N GLY A 581 26.43 -60.94 21.32
CA GLY A 581 27.49 -60.57 20.40
C GLY A 581 27.40 -61.31 19.07
N TYR A 582 28.49 -61.23 18.31
CA TYR A 582 28.63 -61.81 16.98
C TYR A 582 29.67 -62.92 17.00
N PHE A 583 29.38 -64.00 16.28
CA PHE A 583 30.20 -65.20 16.26
C PHE A 583 30.50 -65.64 14.83
N PHE A 584 31.78 -65.94 14.58
CA PHE A 584 32.24 -66.58 13.34
C PHE A 584 33.12 -67.77 13.70
N GLU A 585 32.97 -68.87 12.96
CA GLU A 585 33.82 -70.05 13.09
C GLU A 585 34.36 -70.43 11.71
N ILE A 586 35.67 -70.70 11.64
CA ILE A 586 36.32 -71.25 10.45
C ILE A 586 37.19 -72.45 10.85
N SER A 587 37.05 -73.54 10.09
CA SER A 587 37.90 -74.73 10.21
C SER A 587 38.94 -74.73 9.10
N LEU A 588 40.22 -74.79 9.47
CA LEU A 588 41.36 -74.69 8.56
C LEU A 588 42.18 -75.99 8.59
N THR A 589 42.69 -76.41 7.44
CA THR A 589 43.69 -77.49 7.38
C THR A 589 45.09 -76.94 7.72
N PRO A 590 46.04 -77.78 8.19
CA PRO A 590 47.40 -77.34 8.49
C PRO A 590 48.13 -76.62 7.33
N GLN A 591 47.78 -76.91 6.07
CA GLN A 591 48.34 -76.24 4.89
C GLN A 591 47.77 -74.83 4.66
N GLN A 592 46.51 -74.57 5.04
CA GLN A 592 45.88 -73.24 4.89
C GLN A 592 46.33 -72.23 5.97
N ILE A 593 46.96 -72.72 7.04
CA ILE A 593 47.40 -71.91 8.20
C ILE A 593 48.68 -71.11 7.90
N GLY A 594 49.58 -71.64 7.06
CA GLY A 594 50.89 -71.03 6.79
C GLY A 594 50.83 -69.63 6.16
N ASP A 595 49.69 -69.29 5.55
CA ASP A 595 49.50 -68.08 4.73
C ASP A 595 48.43 -67.12 5.29
N LEU A 596 48.02 -67.26 6.54
CA LEU A 596 47.11 -66.31 7.21
C LEU A 596 47.87 -65.61 8.35
N ASN A 597 47.70 -64.31 8.53
CA ASN A 597 48.31 -63.57 9.66
C ASN A 597 47.45 -62.44 10.25
N LEU A 598 46.27 -62.19 9.68
CA LEU A 598 45.42 -61.05 10.03
C LEU A 598 43.93 -61.43 10.07
N ILE A 599 43.26 -61.01 11.14
CA ILE A 599 41.80 -60.96 11.26
C ILE A 599 41.39 -59.50 11.15
N ALA A 600 40.41 -59.18 10.30
CA ALA A 600 39.76 -57.88 10.31
C ALA A 600 38.28 -58.03 10.64
N VAL A 601 37.79 -57.17 11.52
CA VAL A 601 36.38 -57.13 11.90
C VAL A 601 35.85 -55.71 11.81
N ARG A 602 34.56 -55.58 11.51
CA ARG A 602 33.80 -54.33 11.68
C ARG A 602 32.37 -54.66 12.09
N ILE A 603 31.69 -53.67 12.66
CA ILE A 603 30.27 -53.77 13.01
C ILE A 603 29.47 -52.67 12.32
N GLY A 604 28.17 -52.87 12.23
CA GLY A 604 27.26 -51.81 11.79
C GLY A 604 25.85 -52.00 12.28
N ASN A 605 25.00 -51.04 11.96
CA ASN A 605 23.57 -51.08 12.23
C ASN A 605 22.74 -51.10 10.93
N ASP A 606 21.43 -51.21 11.08
CA ASP A 606 20.42 -51.12 10.02
C ASP A 606 20.23 -49.69 9.49
N ARG A 607 20.73 -48.69 10.22
CA ARG A 607 20.72 -47.26 9.87
C ARG A 607 21.88 -46.83 8.98
N GLY A 608 22.78 -47.76 8.63
CA GLY A 608 23.91 -47.51 7.72
C GLY A 608 25.12 -46.87 8.38
N THR A 609 25.21 -46.85 9.71
CA THR A 609 26.41 -46.49 10.48
C THR A 609 27.29 -47.74 10.58
N VAL A 610 28.56 -47.63 10.16
CA VAL A 610 29.51 -48.75 10.12
C VAL A 610 30.81 -48.31 10.78
N SER A 611 31.43 -49.19 11.58
CA SER A 611 32.75 -48.92 12.13
C SER A 611 33.83 -49.06 11.06
N GLU A 612 34.95 -48.39 11.27
CA GLU A 612 36.19 -48.72 10.55
C GLU A 612 36.58 -50.19 10.77
N TRP A 613 37.40 -50.72 9.86
CA TRP A 613 37.95 -52.07 10.01
C TRP A 613 39.00 -52.10 11.11
N THR A 614 38.79 -52.98 12.09
CA THR A 614 39.74 -53.24 13.16
C THR A 614 40.49 -54.52 12.88
N ASN A 615 41.81 -54.41 12.81
CA ASN A 615 42.70 -55.53 12.50
C ASN A 615 43.32 -56.10 13.78
N ALA A 616 43.41 -57.42 13.85
CA ALA A 616 44.16 -58.17 14.85
C ALA A 616 45.13 -59.12 14.15
N SER A 617 46.42 -58.97 14.39
CA SER A 617 47.42 -59.93 13.93
C SER A 617 47.50 -61.10 14.89
N PHE A 618 47.65 -62.32 14.38
CA PHE A 618 47.80 -63.51 15.22
C PHE A 618 49.22 -64.08 15.11
N ASN A 619 49.68 -64.69 16.21
CA ASN A 619 50.99 -65.33 16.29
C ASN A 619 50.89 -66.77 15.79
N SER A 620 51.77 -67.17 14.87
CA SER A 620 51.81 -68.51 14.30
C SER A 620 51.96 -69.64 15.32
N GLN A 621 52.43 -69.36 16.55
CA GLN A 621 52.51 -70.36 17.62
C GLN A 621 51.15 -70.73 18.27
N LEU A 622 50.14 -69.85 18.21
CA LEU A 622 48.80 -70.13 18.76
C LEU A 622 47.95 -70.98 17.80
N LEU A 623 48.24 -70.91 16.49
CA LEU A 623 47.62 -71.69 15.41
C LEU A 623 48.05 -73.16 15.36
N HIS A 624 48.67 -73.68 16.42
CA HIS A 624 48.91 -75.13 16.58
C HIS A 624 47.99 -75.74 17.65
N LEU A 625 47.16 -74.93 18.31
CA LEU A 625 46.14 -75.40 19.25
C LEU A 625 44.90 -75.85 18.48
N PRO A 626 44.22 -76.94 18.90
CA PRO A 626 43.01 -77.43 18.21
C PRO A 626 41.94 -76.34 18.00
N GLU A 627 41.89 -75.37 18.91
CA GLU A 627 40.94 -74.26 18.87
C GLU A 627 41.58 -72.95 19.38
N THR A 628 41.39 -71.86 18.65
CA THR A 628 41.79 -70.49 19.03
C THR A 628 40.59 -69.55 18.93
N ILE A 629 40.40 -68.69 19.94
CA ILE A 629 39.31 -67.71 20.00
C ILE A 629 39.92 -66.30 19.97
N ALA A 630 39.50 -65.46 19.02
CA ALA A 630 39.85 -64.05 18.93
C ALA A 630 38.70 -63.21 19.49
N LEU A 631 38.94 -62.51 20.60
CA LEU A 631 37.93 -61.69 21.26
C LEU A 631 38.09 -60.21 20.90
N PHE A 632 37.00 -59.61 20.45
CA PHE A 632 36.86 -58.19 20.18
C PHE A 632 35.76 -57.60 21.06
N ASN A 633 35.94 -56.34 21.44
CA ASN A 633 34.90 -55.56 22.09
C ASN A 633 34.51 -54.41 21.17
N SER A 634 33.25 -53.99 21.21
CA SER A 634 32.81 -52.82 20.46
C SER A 634 32.16 -51.78 21.35
N GLY A 635 32.24 -50.53 20.93
CA GLY A 635 31.70 -49.38 21.65
C GLY A 635 30.96 -48.43 20.70
N ARG A 636 30.17 -47.56 21.30
CA ARG A 636 29.36 -46.54 20.62
C ARG A 636 29.70 -45.17 21.22
N ASP A 637 29.90 -44.17 20.37
CA ASP A 637 30.07 -42.77 20.74
C ASP A 637 28.93 -41.92 20.15
N LEU A 638 28.40 -41.00 20.95
CA LEU A 638 27.30 -40.10 20.63
C LEU A 638 27.68 -38.69 21.07
N SER A 639 27.98 -37.81 20.11
CA SER A 639 28.41 -36.43 20.41
C SER A 639 27.95 -35.41 19.37
N TYR A 640 27.69 -34.17 19.79
CA TYR A 640 27.42 -33.07 18.87
C TYR A 640 28.71 -32.57 18.25
N LEU A 641 28.84 -32.70 16.93
CA LEU A 641 30.03 -32.28 16.20
C LEU A 641 29.65 -31.33 15.06
N PRO A 642 30.50 -30.33 14.74
CA PRO A 642 30.29 -29.48 13.58
C PRO A 642 30.27 -30.29 12.27
N SER A 643 29.41 -29.91 11.32
CA SER A 643 29.28 -30.59 10.01
C SER A 643 30.59 -30.65 9.23
N ASP A 644 31.48 -29.68 9.45
CA ASP A 644 32.68 -29.48 8.64
C ASP A 644 33.88 -30.31 9.11
N PHE A 645 33.76 -30.97 10.27
CA PHE A 645 34.87 -31.71 10.90
C PHE A 645 34.95 -33.18 10.46
N ASP A 646 33.85 -33.79 10.04
CA ASP A 646 33.82 -35.21 9.68
C ASP A 646 32.66 -35.57 8.71
N PRO A 647 32.96 -36.12 7.51
CA PRO A 647 31.93 -36.55 6.56
C PRO A 647 30.95 -37.60 7.11
N SER A 648 31.38 -38.39 8.10
CA SER A 648 30.51 -39.38 8.77
C SER A 648 29.43 -38.72 9.62
N CYS A 649 29.64 -37.47 10.05
CA CYS A 649 28.71 -36.68 10.86
C CYS A 649 27.80 -35.75 10.04
N LEU A 650 27.80 -35.86 8.70
CA LEU A 650 26.84 -35.16 7.86
C LEU A 650 25.44 -35.79 7.90
N ARG A 651 25.24 -36.86 8.67
CA ARG A 651 23.98 -37.60 8.79
C ARG A 651 23.29 -37.27 10.10
N HIS A 652 22.07 -36.74 10.01
CA HIS A 652 21.21 -36.48 11.16
C HIS A 652 20.14 -37.57 11.27
N HIS A 653 20.04 -38.17 12.45
CA HIS A 653 19.07 -39.21 12.78
C HIS A 653 17.88 -38.58 13.52
N SER A 654 16.68 -38.70 12.96
CA SER A 654 15.48 -37.98 13.44
C SER A 654 14.77 -38.61 14.65
N ARG A 655 15.26 -39.75 15.18
CA ARG A 655 14.67 -40.43 16.34
C ARG A 655 15.72 -40.72 17.41
N GLY A 656 15.28 -40.69 18.67
CA GLY A 656 16.06 -41.06 19.85
C GLY A 656 16.98 -42.24 19.58
N LEU A 657 18.28 -41.96 19.57
CA LEU A 657 19.33 -42.90 19.24
C LEU A 657 19.42 -44.05 20.27
N ASP A 658 18.71 -43.96 21.39
CA ASP A 658 18.79 -44.97 22.44
C ASP A 658 17.41 -45.51 22.87
N PRO A 659 17.05 -46.73 22.44
CA PRO A 659 15.83 -47.39 22.91
C PRO A 659 15.88 -47.80 24.40
N GLU A 660 17.06 -47.80 25.04
CA GLU A 660 17.19 -48.07 26.50
C GLU A 660 16.93 -46.81 27.35
N VAL A 661 17.20 -45.61 26.82
CA VAL A 661 17.00 -44.33 27.52
C VAL A 661 15.64 -43.71 27.19
N ASP A 662 15.15 -43.91 25.96
CA ASP A 662 13.85 -43.41 25.51
C ASP A 662 13.08 -44.46 24.70
N PRO A 663 12.50 -45.48 25.38
CA PRO A 663 11.73 -46.55 24.75
C PRO A 663 10.47 -46.06 24.01
N GLU A 664 10.08 -44.80 24.23
CA GLU A 664 8.90 -44.18 23.61
C GLU A 664 9.25 -43.26 22.43
N GLY A 665 10.51 -42.85 22.27
CA GLY A 665 10.98 -41.99 21.18
C GLY A 665 10.49 -40.53 21.28
N ARG A 666 10.48 -39.98 22.50
CA ARG A 666 10.05 -38.62 22.84
C ARG A 666 11.13 -37.54 22.63
N GLU A 667 12.42 -37.86 22.61
CA GLU A 667 13.49 -36.87 22.41
C GLU A 667 13.93 -36.79 20.93
N ILE A 668 13.69 -35.63 20.29
CA ILE A 668 14.16 -35.32 18.93
C ILE A 668 15.51 -34.62 19.06
N PRO A 669 16.62 -35.21 18.57
CA PRO A 669 17.88 -34.47 18.52
C PRO A 669 17.71 -33.30 17.55
N CYS A 670 17.97 -32.06 18.00
CA CYS A 670 17.84 -30.87 17.18
C CYS A 670 19.13 -30.61 16.39
N VAL A 671 19.04 -29.97 15.23
CA VAL A 671 20.23 -29.35 14.62
C VAL A 671 20.56 -28.08 15.39
N ARG A 672 21.83 -27.83 15.68
CA ARG A 672 22.27 -26.65 16.42
C ARG A 672 23.24 -25.82 15.60
N GLY A 673 23.25 -24.52 15.79
CA GLY A 673 24.26 -23.67 15.19
C GLY A 673 24.51 -22.39 15.95
N THR A 674 25.59 -21.71 15.55
CA THR A 674 25.96 -20.41 16.09
C THR A 674 26.16 -19.45 14.93
N LEU A 675 25.58 -18.26 15.02
CA LEU A 675 25.76 -17.13 14.11
C LEU A 675 26.70 -16.11 14.77
N ALA A 676 27.76 -15.69 14.08
CA ALA A 676 28.60 -14.58 14.47
C ALA A 676 28.11 -13.29 13.78
N LEU A 677 27.78 -12.29 14.60
CA LEU A 677 27.33 -10.98 14.16
C LEU A 677 28.52 -10.12 13.72
N THR A 678 28.28 -9.28 12.73
CA THR A 678 29.25 -8.32 12.19
C THR A 678 28.96 -6.91 12.72
N SER A 679 29.91 -5.98 12.56
CA SER A 679 29.68 -4.58 12.95
C SER A 679 28.41 -4.01 12.30
N ARG A 680 27.67 -3.20 13.05
CA ARG A 680 26.36 -2.63 12.68
C ARG A 680 25.17 -3.61 12.72
N SER A 681 25.35 -4.87 13.09
CA SER A 681 24.22 -5.82 13.25
C SER A 681 23.32 -5.45 14.43
N ARG A 682 22.00 -5.48 14.19
CA ARG A 682 20.92 -5.22 15.16
C ARG A 682 19.83 -6.30 15.18
N GLU A 683 19.58 -6.93 14.04
CA GLU A 683 18.61 -8.03 13.89
C GLU A 683 19.29 -9.18 13.14
N TYR A 684 18.91 -10.41 13.47
CA TYR A 684 19.36 -11.61 12.76
C TYR A 684 18.18 -12.46 12.31
N LYS A 685 18.40 -13.19 11.21
CA LYS A 685 17.48 -14.21 10.69
C LYS A 685 18.25 -15.45 10.28
N ILE A 686 17.76 -16.61 10.70
CA ILE A 686 18.26 -17.92 10.32
C ILE A 686 17.23 -18.61 9.43
N TYR A 687 17.69 -19.14 8.31
CA TYR A 687 16.85 -19.80 7.32
C TYR A 687 17.32 -21.24 7.07
N ARG A 688 16.39 -22.08 6.66
CA ARG A 688 16.60 -23.45 6.22
C ARG A 688 16.09 -23.63 4.80
N ARG A 689 16.83 -24.35 3.96
CA ARG A 689 16.40 -24.81 2.64
C ARG A 689 16.52 -26.33 2.53
N LEU A 690 15.44 -26.97 2.06
CA LEU A 690 15.44 -28.40 1.77
C LEU A 690 15.79 -28.68 0.30
N GLY A 691 16.80 -29.51 0.07
CA GLY A 691 17.34 -29.83 -1.26
C GLY A 691 17.94 -28.64 -2.00
N LEU A 692 18.33 -28.85 -3.26
CA LEU A 692 18.99 -27.81 -4.07
C LEU A 692 18.05 -26.67 -4.48
N ASN A 693 16.74 -26.93 -4.64
CA ASN A 693 15.76 -26.00 -5.21
C ASN A 693 14.57 -25.69 -4.29
N GLY A 694 14.63 -26.04 -3.00
CA GLY A 694 13.54 -25.75 -2.06
C GLY A 694 13.41 -24.25 -1.72
N PRO A 695 12.22 -23.80 -1.27
CA PRO A 695 12.07 -22.46 -0.71
C PRO A 695 12.91 -22.31 0.57
N LEU A 696 13.40 -21.09 0.83
CA LEU A 696 13.99 -20.74 2.13
C LEU A 696 12.86 -20.57 3.14
N VAL A 697 12.98 -21.25 4.28
CA VAL A 697 12.04 -21.19 5.39
C VAL A 697 12.75 -20.53 6.57
N LEU A 698 12.14 -19.51 7.15
CA LEU A 698 12.66 -18.87 8.37
C LEU A 698 12.49 -19.85 9.54
N ILE A 699 13.58 -20.14 10.25
CA ILE A 699 13.59 -21.04 11.41
C ILE A 699 13.77 -20.29 12.73
N ASP A 700 14.50 -19.18 12.71
CA ASP A 700 14.74 -18.37 13.89
C ASP A 700 15.00 -16.90 13.52
N GLN A 701 14.62 -15.97 14.39
CA GLN A 701 14.87 -14.54 14.23
C GLN A 701 14.85 -13.81 15.57
N GLY A 702 15.60 -12.71 15.67
CA GLY A 702 15.59 -11.88 16.86
C GLY A 702 16.39 -10.59 16.72
N LEU A 703 16.24 -9.71 17.71
CA LEU A 703 17.05 -8.51 17.88
C LEU A 703 18.28 -8.87 18.72
N GLN A 704 19.48 -8.52 18.24
CA GLN A 704 20.73 -8.71 18.96
C GLN A 704 21.72 -7.63 18.56
N ASP A 705 22.14 -6.81 19.52
CA ASP A 705 23.24 -5.86 19.33
C ASP A 705 24.57 -6.63 19.44
N VAL A 706 25.43 -6.46 18.42
CA VAL A 706 26.78 -7.02 18.38
C VAL A 706 27.65 -6.55 19.56
N ALA A 707 27.38 -5.36 20.12
CA ALA A 707 28.10 -4.84 21.29
C ALA A 707 27.74 -5.56 22.59
N GLU A 708 26.53 -6.13 22.69
CA GLU A 708 26.07 -6.89 23.86
C GLU A 708 26.50 -8.35 23.79
N ASN A 709 26.25 -9.00 22.65
CA ASN A 709 26.66 -10.36 22.39
C ASN A 709 27.01 -10.54 20.89
N PRO A 710 28.26 -10.87 20.55
CA PRO A 710 28.67 -11.03 19.16
C PRO A 710 28.20 -12.36 18.53
N HIS A 711 27.55 -13.23 19.31
CA HIS A 711 27.11 -14.54 18.86
C HIS A 711 25.65 -14.82 19.20
N VAL A 712 24.97 -15.57 18.33
CA VAL A 712 23.61 -16.06 18.55
C VAL A 712 23.60 -17.57 18.36
N ASP A 713 23.19 -18.29 19.39
CA ASP A 713 22.94 -19.73 19.30
C ASP A 713 21.49 -19.99 18.91
N TRP A 714 21.29 -20.95 18.01
CA TRP A 714 19.97 -21.33 17.49
C TRP A 714 19.84 -22.85 17.38
N GLU A 715 18.60 -23.33 17.47
CA GLU A 715 18.26 -24.75 17.35
C GLU A 715 17.10 -24.96 16.35
N ASP A 716 17.19 -26.00 15.53
CA ASP A 716 16.11 -26.47 14.68
C ASP A 716 15.72 -27.90 15.07
N CYS A 717 14.62 -27.99 15.81
CA CYS A 717 14.01 -29.26 16.23
C CYS A 717 12.89 -29.71 15.27
N THR A 718 12.55 -28.90 14.27
CA THR A 718 11.43 -29.14 13.32
C THR A 718 11.92 -29.91 12.10
N VAL A 719 12.66 -30.99 12.33
CA VAL A 719 13.38 -31.71 11.29
C VAL A 719 12.43 -32.43 10.32
N PRO A 720 12.70 -32.42 8.99
CA PRO A 720 11.85 -33.09 8.00
C PRO A 720 11.75 -34.60 8.27
N SER A 721 10.56 -35.16 8.15
CA SER A 721 10.29 -36.60 8.34
C SER A 721 10.73 -37.50 7.16
N MET A 722 11.51 -36.97 6.22
CA MET A 722 11.88 -37.65 4.97
C MET A 722 13.35 -38.09 5.00
N SER A 723 13.60 -39.39 4.80
CA SER A 723 14.97 -39.90 4.58
C SER A 723 15.55 -39.35 3.27
N GLY A 724 16.84 -39.07 3.23
CA GLY A 724 17.57 -38.69 2.02
C GLY A 724 17.43 -37.22 1.60
N ALA A 725 16.82 -36.36 2.43
CA ALA A 725 16.77 -34.93 2.19
C ALA A 725 18.04 -34.24 2.72
N GLU A 726 18.67 -33.38 1.92
CA GLU A 726 19.69 -32.44 2.37
C GLU A 726 19.00 -31.16 2.88
N SER A 727 19.42 -30.65 4.03
CA SER A 727 18.98 -29.36 4.56
C SER A 727 20.17 -28.43 4.72
N CYS A 728 20.13 -27.30 4.04
CA CYS A 728 21.16 -26.27 4.15
C CYS A 728 20.66 -25.10 4.99
N TYR A 729 21.51 -24.62 5.89
CA TYR A 729 21.20 -23.51 6.79
C TYR A 729 21.92 -22.24 6.34
N TYR A 730 21.22 -21.11 6.49
CA TYR A 730 21.67 -19.80 6.07
C TYR A 730 21.42 -18.79 7.17
N GLY A 731 22.21 -17.72 7.21
CA GLY A 731 21.95 -16.59 8.08
C GLY A 731 22.20 -15.25 7.41
N GLN A 732 21.49 -14.25 7.91
CA GLN A 732 21.52 -12.88 7.43
C GLN A 732 21.33 -11.95 8.63
N VAL A 733 22.05 -10.84 8.64
CA VAL A 733 21.95 -9.81 9.69
C VAL A 733 21.51 -8.49 9.07
N PHE A 734 20.89 -7.64 9.88
CA PHE A 734 20.34 -6.35 9.47
C PHE A 734 20.80 -5.26 10.43
N ASP A 735 20.98 -4.04 9.92
CA ASP A 735 21.33 -2.87 10.73
C ASP A 735 20.10 -2.21 11.40
N GLU A 736 20.32 -1.08 12.08
CA GLU A 736 19.25 -0.29 12.73
C GLU A 736 18.25 0.34 11.76
N HIS A 737 18.52 0.29 10.45
CA HIS A 737 17.66 0.80 9.40
C HIS A 737 16.98 -0.31 8.59
N GLY A 738 17.26 -1.57 8.92
CA GLY A 738 16.69 -2.75 8.23
C GLY A 738 17.41 -3.11 6.93
N ASN A 739 18.61 -2.57 6.68
CA ASN A 739 19.40 -2.96 5.51
C ASN A 739 20.01 -4.34 5.75
N ALA A 740 19.87 -5.23 4.77
CA ALA A 740 20.28 -6.61 4.90
C ALA A 740 21.76 -6.82 4.49
N SER A 741 22.48 -7.65 5.24
CA SER A 741 23.76 -8.22 4.79
C SER A 741 23.53 -9.19 3.61
N PRO A 742 24.60 -9.63 2.92
CA PRO A 742 24.52 -10.84 2.10
C PRO A 742 23.99 -12.03 2.91
N LEU A 743 23.16 -12.86 2.27
CA LEU A 743 22.69 -14.13 2.83
C LEU A 743 23.81 -15.18 2.70
N VAL A 744 24.30 -15.70 3.82
CA VAL A 744 25.43 -16.64 3.86
C VAL A 744 24.95 -18.04 4.20
N ARG A 745 25.50 -19.06 3.52
CA ARG A 745 25.26 -20.48 3.86
C ARG A 745 26.28 -20.95 4.89
N PHE A 746 25.83 -21.51 6.00
CA PHE A 746 26.70 -22.06 7.05
C PHE A 746 27.13 -23.50 6.78
N GLY A 747 26.22 -24.34 6.29
CA GLY A 747 26.52 -25.74 5.99
C GLY A 747 25.25 -26.50 5.61
N CYS A 748 25.41 -27.78 5.28
CA CYS A 748 24.30 -28.67 4.95
C CYS A 748 24.40 -30.00 5.71
N ILE A 749 23.25 -30.55 6.09
CA ILE A 749 23.11 -31.82 6.82
C ILE A 749 22.14 -32.72 6.06
N PHE A 750 22.49 -34.00 5.92
CA PHE A 750 21.65 -35.04 5.31
C PHE A 750 20.82 -35.75 6.37
N PHE A 751 19.51 -35.83 6.16
CA PHE A 751 18.60 -36.55 7.05
C PHE A 751 18.53 -38.03 6.70
N VAL A 752 18.70 -38.90 7.70
CA VAL A 752 18.59 -40.35 7.56
C VAL A 752 17.47 -40.84 8.46
N HIS A 753 16.38 -41.32 7.86
CA HIS A 753 15.29 -42.02 8.53
C HIS A 753 15.55 -43.52 8.61
N GLU A 754 15.17 -44.10 9.75
CA GLU A 754 15.47 -45.50 10.12
C GLU A 754 14.65 -46.55 9.35
N GLN A 755 13.56 -46.19 8.66
CA GLN A 755 12.73 -47.15 7.92
C GLN A 755 12.41 -46.65 6.51
N LEU A 756 12.92 -47.37 5.51
CA LEU A 756 12.52 -47.19 4.11
C LEU A 756 11.11 -47.78 3.89
N PRO A 757 10.32 -47.22 2.97
CA PRO A 757 8.99 -47.73 2.69
C PRO A 757 9.01 -49.19 2.24
N THR A 758 7.98 -49.96 2.65
CA THR A 758 7.81 -51.37 2.25
C THR A 758 7.12 -51.45 0.88
N PRO A 759 7.74 -52.03 -0.17
CA PRO A 759 7.09 -52.17 -1.46
C PRO A 759 5.92 -53.16 -1.43
N MET A 760 4.83 -52.86 -2.13
CA MET A 760 3.71 -53.79 -2.32
C MET A 760 3.76 -54.42 -3.71
N VAL A 761 4.04 -55.72 -3.79
CA VAL A 761 4.25 -56.44 -5.06
C VAL A 761 2.90 -56.93 -5.61
N ALA A 762 2.54 -56.48 -6.81
CA ALA A 762 1.34 -56.91 -7.51
C ALA A 762 1.48 -58.34 -8.06
N ARG A 763 0.37 -58.95 -8.49
CA ARG A 763 0.43 -60.26 -9.18
C ARG A 763 1.14 -60.08 -10.53
N PRO A 764 2.19 -60.87 -10.85
CA PRO A 764 2.86 -60.82 -12.14
C PRO A 764 1.90 -61.12 -13.29
N ARG A 765 2.04 -60.42 -14.43
CA ARG A 765 1.18 -60.60 -15.61
C ARG A 765 2.01 -60.95 -16.84
N SER A 766 1.53 -61.89 -17.66
CA SER A 766 2.10 -62.17 -18.99
C SER A 766 1.45 -61.29 -20.06
N GLN A 767 2.22 -60.71 -20.98
CA GLN A 767 1.66 -59.95 -22.10
C GLN A 767 1.08 -60.87 -23.21
N PRO A 768 -0.06 -60.50 -23.84
CA PRO A 768 -0.62 -61.22 -24.97
C PRO A 768 0.09 -60.85 -26.30
N GLY A 769 0.59 -61.85 -27.02
CA GLY A 769 1.19 -61.71 -28.36
C GLY A 769 2.70 -61.98 -28.39
N GLY A 770 3.19 -62.73 -29.40
CA GLY A 770 4.62 -63.05 -29.57
C GLY A 770 4.98 -64.54 -29.41
N ASN A 771 6.19 -64.88 -29.85
CA ASN A 771 6.75 -66.25 -29.96
C ASN A 771 6.60 -67.03 -28.62
N PRO A 772 6.02 -68.25 -28.62
CA PRO A 772 5.75 -69.01 -27.40
C PRO A 772 6.98 -69.51 -26.63
N LEU A 773 8.22 -69.23 -27.07
CA LEU A 773 9.44 -69.65 -26.37
C LEU A 773 10.12 -68.54 -25.55
N GLU A 774 9.69 -67.28 -25.66
CA GLU A 774 10.34 -66.12 -25.01
C GLU A 774 9.32 -65.02 -24.65
N ARG A 775 8.37 -65.28 -23.73
CA ARG A 775 7.41 -64.25 -23.32
C ARG A 775 7.83 -63.55 -22.02
N PRO A 776 7.98 -62.21 -22.02
CA PRO A 776 8.26 -61.46 -20.79
C PRO A 776 7.07 -61.50 -19.83
N VAL A 777 7.38 -61.71 -18.54
CA VAL A 777 6.45 -61.51 -17.43
C VAL A 777 6.72 -60.16 -16.80
N THR A 778 5.70 -59.31 -16.77
CA THR A 778 5.78 -57.99 -16.14
C THR A 778 5.59 -58.13 -14.63
N LEU A 779 6.62 -57.75 -13.87
CA LEU A 779 6.59 -57.62 -12.41
C LEU A 779 6.36 -56.14 -12.07
N LYS A 780 5.27 -55.85 -11.34
CA LYS A 780 4.87 -54.49 -10.94
C LYS A 780 4.78 -54.38 -9.42
N TRP A 781 5.26 -53.29 -8.85
CA TRP A 781 5.10 -52.99 -7.43
C TRP A 781 4.79 -51.51 -7.18
N PHE A 782 4.20 -51.25 -6.02
CA PHE A 782 3.90 -49.91 -5.53
C PHE A 782 4.81 -49.56 -4.36
N CYS A 783 5.44 -48.39 -4.37
CA CYS A 783 6.26 -47.89 -3.27
C CYS A 783 6.36 -46.35 -3.32
N PRO A 784 6.20 -45.64 -2.18
CA PRO A 784 6.56 -44.23 -2.07
C PRO A 784 8.03 -43.96 -2.42
N GLU A 785 8.32 -42.82 -3.04
CA GLU A 785 9.68 -42.37 -3.43
C GLU A 785 10.58 -41.89 -2.27
N PRO A 786 10.07 -41.18 -1.24
CA PRO A 786 10.96 -40.52 -0.27
C PRO A 786 11.94 -41.48 0.40
N GLY A 787 13.23 -41.17 0.30
CA GLY A 787 14.33 -41.96 0.89
C GLY A 787 14.81 -43.15 0.06
N VAL A 788 14.11 -43.53 -1.01
CA VAL A 788 14.45 -44.69 -1.83
C VAL A 788 15.42 -44.29 -2.93
N ALA A 789 16.63 -44.81 -2.90
CA ALA A 789 17.57 -44.61 -4.00
C ALA A 789 17.33 -45.62 -5.13
N ARG A 790 17.04 -46.89 -4.79
CA ARG A 790 16.89 -48.03 -5.70
C ARG A 790 15.97 -49.10 -5.09
N PHE A 791 15.58 -50.10 -5.89
CA PHE A 791 14.93 -51.33 -5.40
C PHE A 791 15.84 -52.54 -5.57
N GLU A 792 15.73 -53.49 -4.64
CA GLU A 792 16.29 -54.83 -4.78
C GLU A 792 15.19 -55.84 -5.01
N ILE A 793 15.39 -56.70 -6.00
CA ILE A 793 14.45 -57.73 -6.44
C ILE A 793 15.11 -59.07 -6.17
N TRP A 794 14.50 -59.85 -5.28
CA TRP A 794 14.99 -61.14 -4.85
C TRP A 794 14.11 -62.22 -5.48
N ILE A 795 14.70 -63.10 -6.27
CA ILE A 795 13.99 -64.12 -7.05
C ILE A 795 14.54 -65.50 -6.71
N ARG A 796 13.64 -66.46 -6.43
CA ARG A 796 13.98 -67.86 -6.17
C ARG A 796 13.18 -68.78 -7.12
N PRO A 797 13.82 -69.50 -8.06
CA PRO A 797 13.16 -70.54 -8.85
C PRO A 797 13.01 -71.83 -8.04
N GLU A 798 11.91 -72.57 -8.25
CA GLU A 798 11.72 -73.92 -7.69
C GLU A 798 12.76 -74.90 -8.24
N ARG A 799 13.08 -74.81 -9.54
CA ARG A 799 14.12 -75.58 -10.26
C ARG A 799 14.60 -74.77 -11.48
N GLY A 800 15.87 -74.90 -11.87
CA GLY A 800 16.40 -74.29 -13.11
C GLY A 800 17.33 -73.10 -12.91
N LEU A 801 17.62 -72.37 -14.01
CA LEU A 801 18.47 -71.17 -14.01
C LEU A 801 17.66 -69.93 -13.57
N PRO A 802 18.32 -68.89 -13.05
CA PRO A 802 17.65 -67.63 -12.77
C PRO A 802 17.05 -67.01 -14.04
N PRO A 803 15.98 -66.18 -13.93
CA PRO A 803 15.37 -65.54 -15.09
C PRO A 803 16.39 -64.69 -15.87
N GLN A 804 16.37 -64.77 -17.20
CA GLN A 804 17.13 -63.85 -18.07
C GLN A 804 16.34 -62.54 -18.17
N VAL A 805 16.96 -61.39 -17.88
CA VAL A 805 16.23 -60.11 -17.84
C VAL A 805 16.39 -59.38 -19.18
N ILE A 806 15.30 -58.99 -19.85
CA ILE A 806 15.32 -58.26 -21.14
C ILE A 806 14.74 -56.83 -21.07
N SER A 807 14.33 -56.31 -19.91
CA SER A 807 14.13 -54.85 -19.74
C SER A 807 14.34 -54.34 -18.30
N GLY A 808 14.67 -53.06 -18.15
CA GLY A 808 14.82 -52.38 -16.85
C GLY A 808 16.25 -52.16 -16.33
N ASP A 809 17.28 -52.44 -17.14
CA ASP A 809 18.71 -52.24 -16.83
C ASP A 809 19.13 -52.74 -15.43
N LEU A 810 18.57 -53.88 -15.01
CA LEU A 810 18.90 -54.49 -13.73
C LEU A 810 20.36 -54.93 -13.71
N THR A 811 21.01 -54.83 -12.54
CA THR A 811 22.37 -55.35 -12.36
C THR A 811 22.43 -56.87 -12.59
N PRO A 812 23.59 -57.44 -12.95
CA PRO A 812 23.85 -58.87 -12.77
C PRO A 812 23.57 -59.30 -11.32
N ASN A 813 23.39 -60.61 -11.10
CA ASN A 813 23.15 -61.16 -9.76
C ASN A 813 24.24 -60.67 -8.78
N LEU A 814 23.82 -59.96 -7.74
CA LEU A 814 24.70 -59.37 -6.73
C LEU A 814 25.07 -60.35 -5.60
N ALA A 815 24.43 -61.52 -5.55
CA ALA A 815 24.81 -62.58 -4.62
C ALA A 815 26.01 -63.35 -5.19
N GLU A 816 27.19 -63.26 -4.55
CA GLU A 816 28.19 -64.32 -4.72
C GLU A 816 27.65 -65.62 -4.10
N PRO A 817 27.82 -66.78 -4.74
CA PRO A 817 27.39 -68.04 -4.17
C PRO A 817 28.14 -68.28 -2.85
N PHE A 818 27.40 -68.42 -1.75
CA PHE A 818 27.95 -68.79 -0.45
C PHE A 818 28.70 -70.12 -0.59
N ALA A 819 30.01 -70.12 -0.39
CA ALA A 819 30.76 -71.34 -0.14
C ALA A 819 30.63 -71.68 1.35
N THR A 820 29.62 -72.47 1.72
CA THR A 820 29.59 -73.14 3.02
C THR A 820 30.70 -74.20 3.02
N LEU A 821 31.89 -73.83 3.50
CA LEU A 821 32.95 -74.81 3.76
C LEU A 821 32.65 -75.52 5.08
N GLY A 822 32.13 -76.75 4.97
CA GLY A 822 32.03 -77.68 6.10
C GLY A 822 30.64 -77.80 6.74
N GLY A 823 29.65 -78.19 5.96
CA GLY A 823 28.33 -78.62 6.44
C GLY A 823 27.47 -78.95 5.24
N ALA A 824 26.73 -80.07 5.27
CA ALA A 824 25.84 -80.45 4.18
C ALA A 824 24.97 -79.24 3.78
N PRO A 825 24.77 -78.97 2.47
CA PRO A 825 23.93 -77.86 2.05
C PRO A 825 22.55 -78.10 2.63
N GLY A 826 22.12 -77.23 3.56
CA GLY A 826 20.69 -77.09 3.79
C GLY A 826 20.09 -76.66 2.45
N GLU A 827 19.08 -77.38 1.97
CA GLU A 827 18.27 -77.05 0.79
C GLU A 827 17.50 -75.72 0.92
N GLU A 828 17.89 -74.83 1.84
CA GLU A 828 17.17 -73.60 2.17
C GLU A 828 17.89 -72.36 1.58
N ASP A 829 17.29 -71.86 0.49
CA ASP A 829 17.18 -70.45 0.09
C ASP A 829 18.37 -69.72 -0.57
N GLN A 830 18.78 -70.17 -1.77
CA GLN A 830 19.57 -69.32 -2.67
C GLN A 830 18.66 -68.39 -3.49
N TYR A 831 18.44 -67.17 -2.99
CA TYR A 831 17.83 -66.08 -3.78
C TYR A 831 18.85 -65.44 -4.73
N PHE A 832 18.44 -65.19 -5.96
CA PHE A 832 19.16 -64.34 -6.90
C PHE A 832 18.75 -62.88 -6.66
N ILE A 833 19.73 -62.00 -6.50
CA ILE A 833 19.55 -60.61 -6.07
C ILE A 833 19.86 -59.68 -7.23
N TYR A 834 18.86 -58.94 -7.67
CA TYR A 834 18.97 -57.92 -8.71
C TYR A 834 18.72 -56.54 -8.13
N GLN A 835 19.31 -55.52 -8.74
CA GLN A 835 19.13 -54.14 -8.33
C GLN A 835 18.71 -53.25 -9.50
N THR A 836 17.78 -52.32 -9.25
CA THR A 836 17.34 -51.34 -10.25
C THR A 836 18.38 -50.22 -10.45
N PRO A 837 18.33 -49.52 -11.60
CA PRO A 837 18.97 -48.21 -11.75
C PRO A 837 18.55 -47.22 -10.64
N PRO A 838 19.35 -46.17 -10.38
CA PRO A 838 18.96 -45.11 -9.45
C PRO A 838 17.62 -44.49 -9.87
N LEU A 839 16.72 -44.21 -8.92
CA LEU A 839 15.49 -43.47 -9.21
C LEU A 839 15.81 -42.07 -9.77
N VAL A 840 16.88 -41.43 -9.28
CA VAL A 840 17.40 -40.15 -9.82
C VAL A 840 17.86 -40.23 -11.28
N ALA A 841 18.12 -41.43 -11.81
CA ALA A 841 18.44 -41.64 -13.22
C ALA A 841 17.18 -41.83 -14.09
N GLY A 842 15.98 -41.64 -13.52
CA GLY A 842 14.70 -41.70 -14.24
C GLY A 842 14.06 -43.09 -14.30
N PHE A 843 14.39 -44.00 -13.38
CA PHE A 843 13.81 -45.34 -13.34
C PHE A 843 12.36 -45.35 -12.80
N GLY A 844 11.40 -45.71 -13.66
CA GLY A 844 9.98 -45.82 -13.31
C GLY A 844 9.26 -44.48 -13.08
N GLN A 845 7.97 -44.52 -12.70
CA GLN A 845 7.18 -43.34 -12.34
C GLN A 845 6.57 -43.52 -10.96
N PRO A 846 7.11 -42.88 -9.91
CA PRO A 846 6.59 -43.02 -8.56
C PRO A 846 5.08 -42.72 -8.49
N PRO A 847 4.32 -43.45 -7.66
CA PRO A 847 4.74 -44.52 -6.75
C PRO A 847 4.74 -45.93 -7.40
N VAL A 848 4.74 -46.04 -8.73
CA VAL A 848 4.57 -47.31 -9.46
C VAL A 848 5.82 -47.68 -10.24
N PHE A 849 6.31 -48.90 -10.05
CA PHE A 849 7.52 -49.39 -10.70
C PHE A 849 7.26 -50.75 -11.34
N GLU A 850 7.91 -50.98 -12.48
CA GLU A 850 7.76 -52.21 -13.24
C GLU A 850 9.06 -52.63 -13.93
N VAL A 851 9.22 -53.95 -14.09
CA VAL A 851 10.30 -54.58 -14.87
C VAL A 851 9.74 -55.79 -15.60
N GLU A 852 10.41 -56.22 -16.67
CA GLU A 852 10.05 -57.45 -17.38
C GLU A 852 11.13 -58.53 -17.21
N LEU A 853 10.68 -59.74 -16.84
CA LEU A 853 11.51 -60.90 -16.59
C LEU A 853 11.22 -61.99 -17.64
N LEU A 854 12.24 -62.64 -18.22
CA LEU A 854 12.02 -63.89 -18.95
C LEU A 854 12.17 -65.07 -18.01
N VAL A 855 11.12 -65.87 -17.96
CA VAL A 855 11.02 -67.04 -17.09
C VAL A 855 10.88 -68.31 -17.92
N GLU A 856 11.34 -69.43 -17.38
CA GLU A 856 11.18 -70.75 -18.00
C GLU A 856 9.72 -71.22 -17.92
N GLU A 857 9.29 -72.01 -18.90
CA GLU A 857 7.95 -72.59 -18.93
C GLU A 857 7.73 -73.59 -17.81
N GLY A 858 6.62 -73.44 -17.07
CA GLY A 858 6.17 -74.40 -16.06
C GLY A 858 6.93 -74.37 -14.74
N VAL A 859 7.97 -73.52 -14.60
CA VAL A 859 8.73 -73.33 -13.35
C VAL A 859 8.01 -72.32 -12.44
N GLU A 860 7.90 -72.62 -11.15
CA GLU A 860 7.42 -71.68 -10.14
C GLU A 860 8.55 -70.78 -9.63
N TYR A 861 8.32 -69.48 -9.60
CA TYR A 861 9.24 -68.46 -9.10
C TYR A 861 8.62 -67.73 -7.91
N GLU A 862 9.38 -67.57 -6.83
CA GLU A 862 9.05 -66.66 -5.73
C GLU A 862 9.81 -65.34 -5.87
N VAL A 863 9.11 -64.22 -5.76
CA VAL A 863 9.67 -62.87 -5.85
C VAL A 863 9.36 -62.05 -4.60
N ARG A 864 10.37 -61.33 -4.13
CA ARG A 864 10.28 -60.31 -3.08
C ARG A 864 10.98 -59.03 -3.54
N VAL A 865 10.44 -57.88 -3.16
CA VAL A 865 11.02 -56.57 -3.50
C VAL A 865 11.22 -55.76 -2.22
N ARG A 866 12.35 -55.07 -2.08
CA ARG A 866 12.59 -54.12 -0.98
C ARG A 866 13.16 -52.80 -1.51
N ALA A 867 12.87 -51.71 -0.81
CA ALA A 867 13.47 -50.41 -1.06
C ALA A 867 14.87 -50.33 -0.42
N VAL A 868 15.83 -49.67 -1.07
CA VAL A 868 17.17 -49.45 -0.51
C VAL A 868 17.64 -48.01 -0.69
N GLY A 869 18.41 -47.52 0.28
CA GLY A 869 18.96 -46.16 0.31
C GLY A 869 20.19 -45.99 -0.58
N ALA A 870 20.77 -44.80 -0.59
CA ALA A 870 21.99 -44.53 -1.36
C ALA A 870 23.20 -45.28 -0.78
N GLY A 871 24.06 -45.83 -1.64
CA GLY A 871 25.30 -46.52 -1.23
C GLY A 871 25.55 -47.85 -1.96
N GLY A 872 26.70 -48.47 -1.66
CA GLY A 872 27.10 -49.77 -2.19
C GLY A 872 26.19 -50.91 -1.71
N PHE A 873 26.14 -52.02 -2.47
CA PHE A 873 25.39 -53.21 -2.06
C PHE A 873 25.92 -53.73 -0.72
N GLY A 874 25.01 -53.97 0.23
CA GLY A 874 25.34 -54.35 1.61
C GLY A 874 25.71 -53.19 2.54
N GLU A 875 26.18 -52.03 2.09
CA GLU A 875 26.66 -50.95 2.98
C GLU A 875 25.64 -49.80 3.16
N ARG A 876 24.42 -50.00 2.65
CA ARG A 876 23.34 -49.01 2.63
C ARG A 876 22.16 -49.43 3.51
N VAL A 877 21.35 -48.45 3.90
CA VAL A 877 20.06 -48.69 4.57
C VAL A 877 19.17 -49.56 3.68
N ASN A 878 18.60 -50.61 4.26
CA ASN A 878 17.69 -51.53 3.59
C ASN A 878 16.30 -51.51 4.25
N GLY A 879 15.27 -51.36 3.42
CA GLY A 879 13.90 -51.47 3.86
C GLY A 879 13.47 -52.92 4.08
N PRO A 880 12.36 -53.12 4.79
CA PRO A 880 11.73 -54.44 4.90
C PRO A 880 11.29 -54.95 3.52
N PHE A 881 11.22 -56.28 3.39
CA PHE A 881 10.68 -56.90 2.18
C PHE A 881 9.17 -56.70 2.08
N GLY A 882 8.73 -56.46 0.85
CA GLY A 882 7.33 -56.51 0.47
C GLY A 882 6.72 -57.90 0.57
N ASN A 883 5.40 -57.95 0.34
CA ASN A 883 4.67 -59.21 0.30
C ASN A 883 5.29 -60.18 -0.75
N PRO A 884 5.57 -61.45 -0.40
CA PRO A 884 6.06 -62.42 -1.36
C PRO A 884 4.98 -62.72 -2.41
N ARG A 885 5.42 -62.98 -3.64
CA ARG A 885 4.56 -63.41 -4.75
C ARG A 885 5.17 -64.61 -5.46
N THR A 886 4.39 -65.67 -5.59
CA THR A 886 4.73 -66.81 -6.44
C THR A 886 4.02 -66.71 -7.78
N PHE A 887 4.68 -67.14 -8.85
CA PHE A 887 4.07 -67.25 -10.18
C PHE A 887 4.76 -68.34 -11.01
N SER A 888 4.00 -68.95 -11.92
CA SER A 888 4.53 -69.80 -12.99
C SER A 888 3.91 -69.38 -14.32
N TRP A 889 4.67 -69.52 -15.41
CA TRP A 889 4.19 -69.23 -16.75
C TRP A 889 3.87 -70.52 -17.52
N ARG A 890 2.74 -70.56 -18.22
CA ARG A 890 2.36 -71.62 -19.17
C ARG A 890 1.72 -71.01 -20.41
N PRO A 891 1.95 -71.53 -21.61
CA PRO A 891 1.29 -71.08 -22.83
C PRO A 891 -0.21 -71.38 -22.73
N VAL A 892 -1.02 -70.33 -22.66
CA VAL A 892 -2.48 -70.44 -22.76
C VAL A 892 -2.83 -70.56 -24.24
N ALA A 893 -3.55 -71.63 -24.62
CA ALA A 893 -4.14 -71.75 -25.96
C ALA A 893 -5.01 -70.51 -26.26
N PRO A 894 -5.10 -70.04 -27.52
CA PRO A 894 -5.93 -68.88 -27.85
C PRO A 894 -7.37 -69.20 -27.43
N VAL A 895 -7.83 -68.51 -26.38
CA VAL A 895 -9.23 -68.54 -25.97
C VAL A 895 -10.01 -67.83 -27.09
N PRO A 896 -11.09 -68.42 -27.62
CA PRO A 896 -11.95 -67.72 -28.56
C PRO A 896 -12.47 -66.45 -27.89
N ASP A 897 -12.39 -65.36 -28.65
CA ASP A 897 -12.99 -64.05 -28.39
C ASP A 897 -14.15 -64.06 -27.36
N PRO A 898 -13.99 -63.42 -26.18
CA PRO A 898 -15.06 -63.30 -25.21
C PRO A 898 -16.21 -62.38 -25.65
N ASP A 899 -16.13 -61.72 -26.81
CA ASP A 899 -17.21 -60.87 -27.34
C ASP A 899 -18.46 -61.68 -27.78
N GLY A 900 -18.45 -63.00 -27.63
CA GLY A 900 -19.56 -63.90 -27.99
C GLY A 900 -20.46 -64.39 -26.85
N VAL A 901 -20.22 -64.01 -25.59
CA VAL A 901 -21.15 -64.36 -24.49
C VAL A 901 -22.00 -63.15 -24.16
N PRO A 902 -23.30 -63.13 -24.50
CA PRO A 902 -24.21 -62.11 -24.02
C PRO A 902 -24.48 -62.45 -22.55
N TRP A 903 -23.56 -62.07 -21.68
CA TRP A 903 -23.97 -61.71 -20.33
C TRP A 903 -25.07 -60.67 -20.51
N PRO A 904 -26.22 -60.78 -19.81
CA PRO A 904 -27.03 -59.61 -19.66
C PRO A 904 -26.12 -58.61 -18.95
N ALA A 905 -25.61 -57.63 -19.69
CA ALA A 905 -25.17 -56.39 -19.10
C ALA A 905 -26.43 -55.83 -18.45
N ARG A 906 -26.71 -56.30 -17.22
CA ARG A 906 -27.58 -55.56 -16.33
C ARG A 906 -26.93 -54.19 -16.29
N PRO A 907 -27.66 -53.13 -16.66
CA PRO A 907 -27.13 -51.79 -16.44
C PRO A 907 -26.66 -51.76 -14.99
N LEU A 908 -25.46 -51.22 -14.75
CA LEU A 908 -25.06 -50.83 -13.40
C LEU A 908 -26.32 -50.22 -12.75
N PRO A 909 -26.74 -50.67 -11.55
CA PRO A 909 -27.85 -50.02 -10.86
C PRO A 909 -27.56 -48.53 -10.95
N ALA A 910 -28.56 -47.72 -11.38
CA ALA A 910 -28.37 -46.33 -11.78
C ALA A 910 -27.67 -45.56 -10.65
N GLY A 911 -26.34 -45.67 -10.64
CA GLY A 911 -25.54 -45.24 -9.54
C GLY A 911 -25.69 -43.75 -9.56
N ARG A 912 -26.04 -43.17 -8.42
CA ARG A 912 -26.04 -41.71 -8.24
C ARG A 912 -24.59 -41.20 -8.20
N LEU A 913 -23.79 -41.58 -9.20
CA LEU A 913 -22.47 -41.07 -9.51
C LEU A 913 -22.65 -39.62 -9.94
N GLY A 914 -22.65 -38.71 -8.96
CA GLY A 914 -22.83 -37.27 -9.20
C GLY A 914 -23.74 -36.54 -8.22
N GLN A 915 -24.33 -37.23 -7.23
CA GLN A 915 -24.90 -36.56 -6.06
C GLN A 915 -24.15 -37.05 -4.83
N ASP A 916 -23.52 -36.13 -4.10
CA ASP A 916 -22.84 -36.41 -2.83
C ASP A 916 -23.88 -36.97 -1.84
N ALA A 917 -24.02 -38.30 -1.82
CA ALA A 917 -25.19 -38.96 -1.23
C ALA A 917 -25.25 -38.80 0.29
N PHE A 918 -24.15 -38.38 0.92
CA PHE A 918 -24.07 -38.09 2.34
C PHE A 918 -23.08 -36.94 2.59
N PRO A 919 -23.56 -35.70 2.81
CA PRO A 919 -22.69 -34.58 3.17
C PRO A 919 -21.85 -34.83 4.43
N LYS A 920 -22.30 -35.76 5.28
CA LYS A 920 -21.61 -36.16 6.52
C LYS A 920 -20.68 -37.37 6.36
N MET A 921 -20.66 -38.06 5.21
CA MET A 921 -19.67 -39.09 4.92
C MET A 921 -18.49 -38.45 4.20
N GLU A 922 -17.51 -38.02 4.98
CA GLU A 922 -16.29 -37.41 4.49
C GLU A 922 -15.10 -38.32 4.82
N ALA A 923 -14.16 -38.43 3.88
CA ALA A 923 -12.84 -38.95 4.21
C ALA A 923 -12.03 -37.82 4.86
N ARG A 924 -11.41 -38.11 5.99
CA ARG A 924 -10.61 -37.16 6.75
C ARG A 924 -9.30 -37.82 7.17
N VAL A 925 -8.23 -37.04 7.18
CA VAL A 925 -6.99 -37.44 7.82
C VAL A 925 -7.23 -37.41 9.33
N ILE A 926 -7.24 -38.58 9.95
CA ILE A 926 -7.53 -38.73 11.37
C ILE A 926 -6.31 -39.29 12.11
N PRO A 927 -6.08 -38.85 13.36
CA PRO A 927 -5.04 -39.42 14.19
C PRO A 927 -5.42 -40.87 14.56
N VAL A 928 -4.53 -41.82 14.28
CA VAL A 928 -4.64 -43.24 14.67
C VAL A 928 -3.65 -43.63 15.76
N SER A 929 -2.70 -42.75 16.09
CA SER A 929 -1.82 -42.79 17.27
C SER A 929 -1.32 -41.36 17.58
N SER A 930 -0.47 -41.18 18.59
CA SER A 930 0.09 -39.87 18.97
C SER A 930 0.83 -39.17 17.81
N ASN A 931 1.43 -39.93 16.89
CA ASN A 931 2.21 -39.42 15.75
C ASN A 931 1.81 -40.02 14.39
N GLY A 932 0.74 -40.83 14.35
CA GLY A 932 0.31 -41.56 13.16
C GLY A 932 -1.03 -41.05 12.64
N TYR A 933 -1.09 -40.74 11.35
CA TYR A 933 -2.32 -40.36 10.67
C TYR A 933 -2.75 -41.45 9.69
N ALA A 934 -4.05 -41.67 9.57
CA ALA A 934 -4.64 -42.50 8.53
C ALA A 934 -5.84 -41.78 7.90
N VAL A 935 -6.23 -42.20 6.70
CA VAL A 935 -7.48 -41.71 6.11
C VAL A 935 -8.63 -42.52 6.69
N GLY A 936 -9.52 -41.84 7.41
CA GLY A 936 -10.75 -42.40 7.94
C GLY A 936 -11.95 -41.86 7.19
N ILE A 937 -12.84 -42.74 6.75
CA ILE A 937 -14.11 -42.40 6.11
C ILE A 937 -15.18 -42.37 7.20
N ARG A 938 -15.83 -41.23 7.42
CA ARG A 938 -16.94 -41.15 8.39
C ARG A 938 -18.14 -41.95 7.86
N VAL A 939 -18.54 -43.00 8.55
CA VAL A 939 -19.62 -43.93 8.15
C VAL A 939 -20.80 -43.93 9.11
N GLY A 940 -20.69 -43.20 10.23
CA GLY A 940 -21.75 -43.08 11.22
C GLY A 940 -21.47 -42.01 12.25
N GLU A 941 -22.41 -41.84 13.18
CA GLU A 941 -22.26 -40.97 14.34
C GLU A 941 -23.16 -41.45 15.48
N TYR A 942 -22.77 -41.18 16.72
CA TYR A 942 -23.61 -41.49 17.88
C TYR A 942 -23.39 -40.51 19.03
N ALA A 943 -24.42 -40.32 19.85
CA ALA A 943 -24.31 -39.56 21.10
C ALA A 943 -24.03 -40.53 22.25
N PHE A 944 -23.09 -40.19 23.11
CA PHE A 944 -22.77 -40.97 24.30
C PHE A 944 -23.09 -40.15 25.56
N GLN A 945 -24.17 -40.51 26.26
CA GLN A 945 -24.59 -39.88 27.52
C GLN A 945 -24.63 -40.92 28.64
N LEU A 946 -23.93 -40.66 29.76
CA LEU A 946 -24.00 -41.50 30.96
C LEU A 946 -25.12 -41.02 31.90
N PRO A 947 -25.79 -41.91 32.66
CA PRO A 947 -26.96 -41.56 33.47
C PRO A 947 -26.69 -40.69 34.72
N TRP A 948 -25.43 -40.38 35.05
CA TRP A 948 -25.04 -39.69 36.28
C TRP A 948 -24.11 -38.51 35.95
N GLN A 949 -24.40 -37.34 36.53
CA GLN A 949 -23.99 -35.97 36.17
C GLN A 949 -22.52 -35.67 35.77
N GLU A 950 -22.41 -34.62 34.92
CA GLU A 950 -21.35 -33.60 34.83
C GLU A 950 -19.97 -33.98 35.37
N GLY A 951 -19.21 -34.69 34.54
CA GLY A 951 -17.79 -34.96 34.75
C GLY A 951 -17.20 -35.51 33.46
N MET A 952 -16.23 -34.79 32.90
CA MET A 952 -15.59 -35.07 31.61
C MET A 952 -15.22 -36.55 31.46
N ILE A 953 -15.67 -37.19 30.38
CA ILE A 953 -14.98 -38.36 29.85
C ILE A 953 -13.77 -37.80 29.12
N ASP A 954 -12.58 -38.03 29.68
CA ASP A 954 -11.32 -37.72 29.02
C ASP A 954 -11.18 -38.68 27.82
N TYR A 955 -11.37 -38.16 26.60
CA TYR A 955 -11.08 -38.87 25.35
C TYR A 955 -9.57 -38.83 25.02
N SER A 956 -8.71 -38.68 26.05
CA SER A 956 -7.26 -38.76 25.90
C SER A 956 -6.88 -40.16 25.39
N VAL A 957 -6.19 -40.14 24.25
CA VAL A 957 -5.72 -41.33 23.54
C VAL A 957 -4.59 -41.94 24.38
N ASN A 958 -4.92 -42.83 25.32
CA ASN A 958 -3.91 -43.65 25.96
C ASN A 958 -3.29 -44.57 24.88
N SER A 959 -1.97 -44.44 24.72
CA SER A 959 -1.15 -44.91 23.59
C SER A 959 -1.09 -46.43 23.35
N ALA A 960 -1.76 -47.24 24.17
CA ALA A 960 -1.68 -48.70 24.09
C ALA A 960 -2.90 -49.40 23.45
N GLN A 961 -4.07 -48.75 23.32
CA GLN A 961 -5.32 -49.44 22.88
C GLN A 961 -6.25 -48.54 22.02
N VAL A 962 -5.71 -47.93 20.96
CA VAL A 962 -6.38 -46.91 20.12
C VAL A 962 -7.58 -47.43 19.29
N TRP A 963 -7.83 -48.74 19.25
CA TRP A 963 -8.94 -49.37 18.52
C TRP A 963 -10.18 -49.64 19.39
N GLN A 964 -10.09 -49.38 20.69
CA GLN A 964 -11.13 -49.70 21.67
C GLN A 964 -11.88 -48.44 22.09
N PHE A 965 -13.16 -48.34 21.72
CA PHE A 965 -14.06 -47.28 22.15
C PHE A 965 -15.39 -47.86 22.64
N TRP A 966 -16.07 -47.11 23.52
CA TRP A 966 -17.34 -47.53 24.11
C TRP A 966 -18.51 -47.19 23.19
N LEU A 967 -19.44 -48.13 23.06
CA LEU A 967 -20.70 -47.97 22.32
C LEU A 967 -21.84 -47.61 23.30
N PRO A 968 -22.85 -46.84 22.86
CA PRO A 968 -23.96 -46.45 23.73
C PRO A 968 -24.69 -47.67 24.33
N PRO A 969 -24.91 -47.70 25.65
CA PRO A 969 -25.71 -48.76 26.26
C PRO A 969 -27.15 -48.71 25.71
N ALA A 970 -27.73 -49.88 25.44
CA ALA A 970 -29.09 -50.06 24.92
C ALA A 970 -29.38 -49.60 23.47
N THR A 971 -28.39 -49.11 22.71
CA THR A 971 -28.55 -48.81 21.27
C THR A 971 -28.01 -49.98 20.43
N PRO A 972 -28.77 -50.52 19.45
CA PRO A 972 -28.23 -51.53 18.53
C PRO A 972 -26.99 -51.00 17.80
N ALA A 973 -25.89 -51.75 17.79
CA ALA A 973 -24.64 -51.30 17.14
C ALA A 973 -24.81 -50.95 15.65
N MET A 974 -25.81 -51.55 14.99
CA MET A 974 -26.14 -51.30 13.59
C MET A 974 -26.78 -49.94 13.33
N SER A 975 -27.43 -49.33 14.33
CA SER A 975 -28.04 -48.01 14.21
C SER A 975 -27.05 -46.85 14.40
N LEU A 976 -25.76 -47.16 14.60
CA LEU A 976 -24.69 -46.17 14.68
C LEU A 976 -24.22 -45.72 13.29
N PHE A 977 -24.43 -46.56 12.28
CA PHE A 977 -24.12 -46.25 10.89
C PHE A 977 -25.16 -45.30 10.31
N TYR A 978 -24.74 -44.44 9.38
CA TYR A 978 -25.69 -43.54 8.74
C TYR A 978 -26.82 -44.31 8.05
N PRO A 979 -28.07 -43.91 8.29
CA PRO A 979 -29.18 -44.51 7.58
C PRO A 979 -29.22 -43.99 6.14
N SER A 980 -29.63 -44.84 5.21
CA SER A 980 -29.86 -44.51 3.81
C SER A 980 -31.27 -44.91 3.41
N GLU A 981 -32.15 -43.91 3.20
CA GLU A 981 -33.51 -44.14 2.68
C GLU A 981 -33.49 -44.62 1.22
N SER A 982 -32.37 -44.43 0.51
CA SER A 982 -32.23 -44.82 -0.90
C SER A 982 -31.89 -46.29 -1.10
N VAL A 983 -31.72 -47.07 -0.03
CA VAL A 983 -31.28 -48.45 -0.14
C VAL A 983 -32.31 -49.43 0.38
N ARG A 984 -32.34 -50.61 -0.23
CA ARG A 984 -33.29 -51.67 0.11
C ARG A 984 -33.09 -52.13 1.57
N PRO A 985 -34.16 -52.34 2.35
CA PRO A 985 -34.05 -52.90 3.70
C PRO A 985 -33.45 -54.30 3.66
N VAL A 986 -32.41 -54.54 4.46
CA VAL A 986 -31.74 -55.85 4.56
C VAL A 986 -31.53 -56.20 6.03
N GLY A 987 -32.20 -57.24 6.52
CA GLY A 987 -31.97 -57.84 7.85
C GLY A 987 -33.01 -57.48 8.93
N PRO A 988 -32.92 -58.11 10.13
CA PRO A 988 -33.94 -58.02 11.18
C PRO A 988 -34.03 -56.63 11.84
N GLU A 989 -35.14 -56.38 12.56
CA GLU A 989 -35.56 -55.07 13.12
C GLU A 989 -34.38 -54.21 13.64
N GLY A 990 -34.21 -53.03 13.04
CA GLY A 990 -33.14 -52.07 13.34
C GLY A 990 -32.04 -51.95 12.27
N ALA A 991 -32.00 -52.84 11.27
CA ALA A 991 -31.07 -52.79 10.14
C ALA A 991 -31.67 -52.21 8.83
N GLU A 992 -32.96 -51.88 8.83
CA GLU A 992 -33.77 -51.58 7.63
C GLU A 992 -33.31 -50.35 6.82
N SER A 993 -32.37 -49.57 7.34
CA SER A 993 -31.79 -48.41 6.67
C SER A 993 -30.26 -48.33 6.73
N SER A 994 -29.51 -49.34 7.21
CA SER A 994 -28.05 -49.22 7.38
C SER A 994 -27.26 -49.28 6.05
N ILE A 995 -26.10 -48.63 5.95
CA ILE A 995 -25.20 -48.77 4.78
C ILE A 995 -24.42 -50.10 4.71
N LEU A 996 -24.58 -50.98 5.71
CA LEU A 996 -23.99 -52.30 5.71
C LEU A 996 -24.82 -53.31 4.89
N PRO A 997 -24.20 -54.36 4.31
CA PRO A 997 -22.76 -54.62 4.26
C PRO A 997 -22.05 -53.85 3.14
N PHE A 998 -20.82 -53.37 3.36
CA PHE A 998 -20.07 -52.61 2.33
C PHE A 998 -18.57 -52.91 2.25
N VAL A 999 -17.98 -52.54 1.12
CA VAL A 999 -16.53 -52.50 0.86
C VAL A 999 -16.14 -51.10 0.38
N LEU A 1000 -15.01 -50.58 0.84
CA LEU A 1000 -14.41 -49.36 0.32
C LEU A 1000 -13.43 -49.66 -0.81
N TYR A 1001 -13.56 -48.87 -1.86
CA TYR A 1001 -12.60 -48.76 -2.93
C TYR A 1001 -12.11 -47.31 -3.03
N ARG A 1002 -10.93 -47.11 -3.62
CA ARG A 1002 -10.41 -45.77 -3.95
C ARG A 1002 -9.75 -45.74 -5.32
N TYR A 1003 -9.67 -44.56 -5.91
CA TYR A 1003 -8.83 -44.28 -7.07
C TYR A 1003 -8.25 -42.87 -6.98
N HIS A 1004 -7.18 -42.60 -7.73
CA HIS A 1004 -6.52 -41.30 -7.75
C HIS A 1004 -7.19 -40.34 -8.74
N VAL A 1005 -7.26 -39.07 -8.35
CA VAL A 1005 -7.69 -37.96 -9.20
C VAL A 1005 -6.45 -37.17 -9.64
N PRO A 1006 -6.32 -36.80 -10.92
CA PRO A 1006 -5.19 -36.00 -11.39
C PRO A 1006 -5.07 -34.67 -10.66
N THR A 1007 -3.84 -34.26 -10.33
CA THR A 1007 -3.51 -32.94 -9.76
C THR A 1007 -2.34 -32.32 -10.53
N GLU A 1008 -2.02 -31.04 -10.29
CA GLU A 1008 -0.85 -30.39 -10.91
C GLU A 1008 0.47 -31.12 -10.60
N ARG A 1009 0.62 -31.66 -9.37
CA ARG A 1009 1.78 -32.46 -8.97
C ARG A 1009 1.74 -33.89 -9.50
N PHE A 1010 0.55 -34.44 -9.74
CA PHE A 1010 0.34 -35.80 -10.24
C PHE A 1010 -0.56 -35.79 -11.50
N PRO A 1011 -0.06 -35.29 -12.65
CA PRO A 1011 -0.89 -35.03 -13.83
C PRO A 1011 -1.33 -36.30 -14.57
N ARG A 1012 -0.73 -37.46 -14.26
CA ARG A 1012 -1.07 -38.77 -14.83
C ARG A 1012 -1.48 -39.75 -13.74
N ALA A 1013 -2.48 -39.38 -12.94
CA ALA A 1013 -3.04 -40.26 -11.91
C ALA A 1013 -3.67 -41.52 -12.53
N SER A 1014 -3.47 -42.67 -11.88
CA SER A 1014 -4.13 -43.92 -12.27
C SER A 1014 -5.60 -43.88 -11.87
N PHE A 1015 -6.49 -44.13 -12.83
CA PHE A 1015 -7.92 -44.34 -12.60
C PHE A 1015 -8.25 -45.78 -12.17
N GLU A 1016 -7.23 -46.58 -11.84
CA GLU A 1016 -7.42 -47.94 -11.34
C GLU A 1016 -8.09 -47.90 -9.96
N VAL A 1017 -9.25 -48.52 -9.88
CA VAL A 1017 -10.03 -48.64 -8.65
C VAL A 1017 -9.44 -49.79 -7.83
N VAL A 1018 -8.94 -49.47 -6.63
CA VAL A 1018 -8.31 -50.41 -5.72
C VAL A 1018 -9.19 -50.60 -4.49
N GLN A 1019 -9.35 -51.85 -4.04
CA GLN A 1019 -10.03 -52.15 -2.79
C GLN A 1019 -9.15 -51.75 -1.60
N VAL A 1020 -9.70 -50.99 -0.67
CA VAL A 1020 -8.97 -50.43 0.49
C VAL A 1020 -9.53 -50.81 1.84
N SER A 1021 -10.53 -51.69 1.85
CA SER A 1021 -11.06 -52.30 3.07
C SER A 1021 -11.49 -53.74 2.84
N PRO A 1022 -11.63 -54.55 3.91
CA PRO A 1022 -12.42 -55.78 3.84
C PRO A 1022 -13.92 -55.48 3.63
N LEU A 1023 -14.70 -56.52 3.32
CA LEU A 1023 -16.16 -56.48 3.41
C LEU A 1023 -16.58 -56.47 4.88
N VAL A 1024 -17.40 -55.51 5.25
CA VAL A 1024 -17.95 -55.38 6.60
C VAL A 1024 -19.45 -55.58 6.56
N ASP A 1025 -19.96 -56.53 7.35
CA ASP A 1025 -21.39 -56.81 7.50
C ASP A 1025 -21.95 -56.39 8.87
N ARG A 1026 -21.10 -56.24 9.89
CA ARG A 1026 -21.48 -55.86 11.26
C ARG A 1026 -20.30 -55.21 11.99
N LEU A 1027 -20.61 -54.41 13.02
CA LEU A 1027 -19.61 -53.92 13.98
C LEU A 1027 -19.38 -54.98 15.07
N SER A 1028 -18.12 -55.40 15.25
CA SER A 1028 -17.75 -56.38 16.28
C SER A 1028 -17.49 -55.71 17.63
N TYR A 1029 -18.17 -56.17 18.70
CA TYR A 1029 -17.99 -55.64 20.05
C TYR A 1029 -17.96 -56.74 21.13
N VAL A 1030 -17.41 -56.42 22.29
CA VAL A 1030 -17.46 -57.24 23.51
C VAL A 1030 -18.20 -56.47 24.61
N VAL A 1031 -19.02 -57.16 25.40
CA VAL A 1031 -19.71 -56.53 26.53
C VAL A 1031 -18.83 -56.66 27.77
N GLY A 1032 -18.40 -55.53 28.33
CA GLY A 1032 -17.52 -55.45 29.48
C GLY A 1032 -18.12 -54.65 30.63
N LEU A 1033 -17.50 -54.77 31.81
CA LEU A 1033 -17.81 -53.92 32.97
C LEU A 1033 -16.88 -52.70 32.94
N ALA A 1034 -17.46 -51.51 32.86
CA ALA A 1034 -16.73 -50.26 32.96
C ALA A 1034 -17.01 -49.60 34.33
N GLN A 1035 -15.95 -49.19 35.03
CA GLN A 1035 -16.04 -48.47 36.29
C GLN A 1035 -16.11 -46.97 36.03
N PHE A 1036 -17.15 -46.32 36.53
CA PHE A 1036 -17.30 -44.87 36.50
C PHE A 1036 -17.56 -44.37 37.93
N GLY A 1037 -16.57 -43.70 38.52
CA GLY A 1037 -16.65 -43.27 39.92
C GLY A 1037 -16.91 -44.44 40.87
N GLN A 1038 -17.99 -44.37 41.65
CA GLN A 1038 -18.37 -45.40 42.64
C GLN A 1038 -19.33 -46.47 42.07
N GLY A 1039 -19.65 -46.45 40.77
CA GLY A 1039 -20.58 -47.39 40.13
C GLY A 1039 -19.92 -48.24 39.03
N THR A 1040 -20.44 -49.45 38.81
CA THR A 1040 -20.06 -50.31 37.68
C THR A 1040 -21.23 -50.43 36.72
N ILE A 1041 -21.02 -50.12 35.43
CA ILE A 1041 -22.03 -50.22 34.38
C ILE A 1041 -21.53 -51.22 33.33
N THR A 1042 -22.44 -52.04 32.80
CA THR A 1042 -22.15 -52.94 31.68
C THR A 1042 -22.27 -52.16 30.37
N ILE A 1043 -21.17 -52.04 29.61
CA ILE A 1043 -21.12 -51.24 28.37
C ILE A 1043 -20.45 -52.05 27.25
N PRO A 1044 -20.97 -52.02 26.00
CA PRO A 1044 -20.31 -52.64 24.86
C PRO A 1044 -19.06 -51.87 24.42
N GLN A 1045 -17.98 -52.59 24.10
CA GLN A 1045 -16.69 -52.05 23.66
C GLN A 1045 -16.36 -52.57 22.26
N ASN A 1046 -15.96 -51.68 21.35
CA ASN A 1046 -15.53 -52.08 20.00
C ASN A 1046 -14.30 -53.02 20.06
N ARG A 1047 -14.32 -54.06 19.23
CA ARG A 1047 -13.20 -54.98 19.01
C ARG A 1047 -12.65 -54.90 17.58
N ASP A 1048 -13.31 -54.17 16.70
CA ASP A 1048 -12.98 -54.11 15.28
C ASP A 1048 -11.81 -53.13 15.02
N PRO A 1049 -10.65 -53.60 14.51
CA PRO A 1049 -9.50 -52.76 14.23
C PRO A 1049 -9.65 -51.93 12.96
N TYR A 1050 -10.81 -51.91 12.29
CA TYR A 1050 -11.01 -51.05 11.12
C TYR A 1050 -11.83 -49.80 11.47
N PHE A 1051 -12.32 -49.67 12.72
CA PHE A 1051 -13.14 -48.56 13.17
C PHE A 1051 -12.43 -47.62 14.17
N ARG A 1052 -12.82 -46.35 14.12
CA ARG A 1052 -12.39 -45.26 15.02
C ARG A 1052 -13.59 -44.42 15.44
N ALA A 1053 -13.53 -43.87 16.65
CA ALA A 1053 -14.52 -42.95 17.18
C ALA A 1053 -13.82 -41.64 17.57
N LEU A 1054 -14.26 -40.52 16.99
CA LEU A 1054 -13.66 -39.20 17.22
C LEU A 1054 -14.74 -38.16 17.46
N SER A 1055 -14.51 -37.25 18.42
CA SER A 1055 -15.39 -36.10 18.63
C SER A 1055 -15.21 -35.07 17.51
N ASP A 1056 -16.31 -34.54 16.99
CA ASP A 1056 -16.27 -33.50 15.94
C ASP A 1056 -15.70 -32.17 16.45
N ASN A 1057 -15.61 -31.96 17.77
CA ASN A 1057 -15.09 -30.74 18.37
C ASN A 1057 -13.91 -31.02 19.32
N LEU A 1058 -12.71 -31.13 18.74
CA LEU A 1058 -11.45 -31.41 19.47
C LEU A 1058 -11.08 -30.32 20.48
N ALA A 1059 -11.55 -29.08 20.27
CA ALA A 1059 -11.21 -27.92 21.10
C ALA A 1059 -12.06 -27.80 22.37
N ASN A 1060 -13.28 -28.35 22.38
CA ASN A 1060 -14.14 -28.36 23.56
C ASN A 1060 -15.09 -29.57 23.54
N PRO A 1061 -14.63 -30.76 23.95
CA PRO A 1061 -15.42 -31.99 23.93
C PRO A 1061 -16.67 -31.93 24.84
N ALA A 1062 -16.80 -30.92 25.70
CA ALA A 1062 -17.92 -30.76 26.63
C ALA A 1062 -19.19 -30.13 26.00
N ALA A 1063 -19.08 -29.47 24.85
CA ALA A 1063 -20.18 -28.64 24.31
C ALA A 1063 -21.14 -29.37 23.35
N ASN A 1064 -20.78 -30.54 22.79
CA ASN A 1064 -21.65 -31.36 21.93
C ASN A 1064 -21.16 -32.83 21.92
N PRO A 1065 -21.91 -33.80 22.47
CA PRO A 1065 -21.43 -35.18 22.68
C PRO A 1065 -21.55 -36.08 21.45
N THR A 1066 -21.61 -35.52 20.23
CA THR A 1066 -21.71 -36.32 18.99
C THR A 1066 -20.34 -36.84 18.59
N ILE A 1067 -20.20 -38.16 18.58
CA ILE A 1067 -18.98 -38.89 18.24
C ILE A 1067 -19.15 -39.44 16.82
N GLY A 1068 -18.26 -39.04 15.90
CA GLY A 1068 -18.18 -39.59 14.56
C GLY A 1068 -17.54 -40.97 14.55
N LEU A 1069 -18.16 -41.92 13.85
CA LEU A 1069 -17.64 -43.26 13.60
C LEU A 1069 -16.93 -43.29 12.23
N TYR A 1070 -15.62 -43.50 12.25
CA TYR A 1070 -14.75 -43.52 11.07
C TYR A 1070 -14.28 -44.93 10.75
N PHE A 1071 -14.28 -45.29 9.48
CA PHE A 1071 -13.80 -46.57 8.96
C PHE A 1071 -12.51 -46.35 8.15
N LEU A 1072 -11.49 -47.14 8.42
CA LEU A 1072 -10.12 -46.83 8.00
C LEU A 1072 -9.77 -47.38 6.61
N ASP A 1073 -9.09 -46.55 5.82
CA ASP A 1073 -8.34 -46.99 4.65
C ASP A 1073 -7.11 -47.80 5.10
N THR A 1074 -7.04 -49.07 4.72
CA THR A 1074 -5.95 -49.98 5.13
C THR A 1074 -4.74 -49.93 4.18
N GLN A 1075 -4.77 -49.09 3.15
CA GLN A 1075 -3.73 -49.01 2.12
C GLN A 1075 -2.94 -47.68 2.24
N PRO A 1076 -1.61 -47.69 2.05
CA PRO A 1076 -0.80 -46.46 2.12
C PRO A 1076 -1.26 -45.40 1.12
N ALA A 1077 -1.33 -44.13 1.52
CA ALA A 1077 -1.74 -43.02 0.66
C ALA A 1077 -0.68 -41.92 0.62
N SER A 1078 -0.53 -41.25 -0.52
CA SER A 1078 0.48 -40.20 -0.71
C SER A 1078 -0.05 -38.82 -0.33
N LEU A 1079 0.72 -38.08 0.47
CA LEU A 1079 0.45 -36.66 0.74
C LEU A 1079 0.44 -35.84 -0.55
N HIS A 1080 -0.44 -34.84 -0.60
CA HIS A 1080 -0.76 -33.98 -1.74
C HIS A 1080 -1.40 -34.69 -2.94
N SER A 1081 -1.79 -35.96 -2.78
CA SER A 1081 -2.64 -36.65 -3.76
C SER A 1081 -4.11 -36.31 -3.53
N ALA A 1082 -4.88 -36.28 -4.61
CA ALA A 1082 -6.33 -36.19 -4.55
C ALA A 1082 -6.90 -37.61 -4.72
N LEU A 1083 -7.67 -38.07 -3.74
CA LEU A 1083 -8.29 -39.39 -3.72
C LEU A 1083 -9.80 -39.28 -3.80
N ARG A 1084 -10.42 -40.25 -4.50
CA ARG A 1084 -11.87 -40.42 -4.44
C ARG A 1084 -12.21 -41.83 -3.98
N TYR A 1085 -13.09 -41.90 -2.97
CA TYR A 1085 -13.53 -43.15 -2.37
C TYR A 1085 -14.91 -43.55 -2.91
N LEU A 1086 -15.09 -44.85 -3.11
CA LEU A 1086 -16.33 -45.49 -3.51
C LEU A 1086 -16.72 -46.49 -2.41
N LEU A 1087 -17.84 -46.25 -1.75
CA LEU A 1087 -18.44 -47.20 -0.82
C LEU A 1087 -19.43 -48.06 -1.62
N VAL A 1088 -19.09 -49.33 -1.80
CA VAL A 1088 -19.92 -50.30 -2.55
C VAL A 1088 -20.68 -51.13 -1.53
N ARG A 1089 -22.00 -51.00 -1.52
CA ARG A 1089 -22.88 -51.77 -0.65
C ARG A 1089 -23.35 -53.04 -1.39
N TYR A 1090 -23.48 -54.13 -0.64
CA TYR A 1090 -23.92 -55.43 -1.14
C TYR A 1090 -25.25 -55.87 -0.52
N LEU A 1091 -26.01 -56.69 -1.24
CA LEU A 1091 -27.13 -57.47 -0.74
C LEU A 1091 -26.61 -58.75 -0.05
N PRO A 1092 -27.43 -59.46 0.76
CA PRO A 1092 -27.01 -60.71 1.43
C PRO A 1092 -26.55 -61.83 0.50
N ASP A 1093 -26.99 -61.80 -0.76
CA ASP A 1093 -26.57 -62.75 -1.81
C ASP A 1093 -25.24 -62.36 -2.47
N GLY A 1094 -24.63 -61.25 -2.05
CA GLY A 1094 -23.38 -60.73 -2.59
C GLY A 1094 -23.55 -59.91 -3.87
N GLU A 1095 -24.77 -59.65 -4.35
CA GLU A 1095 -25.00 -58.71 -5.46
C GLU A 1095 -24.76 -57.26 -4.98
N ILE A 1096 -24.26 -56.39 -5.87
CA ILE A 1096 -24.09 -54.96 -5.57
C ILE A 1096 -25.49 -54.31 -5.49
N ASP A 1097 -25.78 -53.69 -4.35
CA ASP A 1097 -27.03 -52.98 -4.09
C ASP A 1097 -26.92 -51.52 -4.61
N ASP A 1098 -25.87 -50.81 -4.17
CA ASP A 1098 -25.63 -49.41 -4.52
C ASP A 1098 -24.14 -49.04 -4.40
N ILE A 1099 -23.74 -47.94 -5.06
CA ILE A 1099 -22.38 -47.40 -5.03
C ILE A 1099 -22.43 -45.90 -4.68
N PHE A 1100 -21.84 -45.56 -3.53
CA PHE A 1100 -21.73 -44.18 -3.07
C PHE A 1100 -20.35 -43.62 -3.41
N ALA A 1101 -20.29 -42.64 -4.30
CA ALA A 1101 -19.07 -41.89 -4.55
C ALA A 1101 -18.96 -40.74 -3.54
N LEU A 1102 -17.90 -40.74 -2.74
CA LEU A 1102 -17.63 -39.71 -1.76
C LEU A 1102 -16.95 -38.48 -2.43
N PRO A 1103 -16.96 -37.31 -1.77
CA PRO A 1103 -16.21 -36.15 -2.20
C PRO A 1103 -14.72 -36.45 -2.38
N VAL A 1104 -14.07 -35.70 -3.27
CA VAL A 1104 -12.61 -35.80 -3.46
C VAL A 1104 -11.92 -35.26 -2.21
N VAL A 1105 -10.95 -36.03 -1.71
CA VAL A 1105 -10.16 -35.65 -0.55
C VAL A 1105 -8.75 -35.33 -1.00
N HIS A 1106 -8.33 -34.11 -0.69
CA HIS A 1106 -6.96 -33.67 -0.84
C HIS A 1106 -6.21 -34.03 0.45
N LEU A 1107 -5.17 -34.86 0.30
CA LEU A 1107 -4.36 -35.28 1.44
C LEU A 1107 -3.32 -34.22 1.78
N ASP A 1108 -3.75 -33.13 2.38
CA ASP A 1108 -2.87 -32.09 2.92
C ASP A 1108 -2.58 -32.37 4.41
N VAL A 1109 -1.44 -31.89 4.92
CA VAL A 1109 -1.12 -32.01 6.36
C VAL A 1109 -2.10 -31.10 7.13
N PRO A 1110 -2.76 -31.58 8.21
CA PRO A 1110 -3.64 -30.76 9.04
C PRO A 1110 -2.95 -29.52 9.64
#